data_AF-A0A7U2R908-F1
#
_entry.id   AF-A0A7U2R908-F1
#
_cell.length_a   1.000
_cell.length_b   1.000
_cell.length_c   1.000
_cell.angle_alpha   90.00
_cell.angle_beta   90.00
_cell.angle_gamma   90.00
#
_symmetry.space_group_name_H-M   'P 1'
#
loop_
_entity.id
_entity.type
_entity.pdbx_description
1 polymer ?
#
loop_
_entity_poly.entity_id
_entity_poly.type
_entity_poly.pdbx_seq_one_letter_code
_entity_poly.pdbx_strand_id
1 'polypeptide(L)'
;MNLDTDERMLPDGQYRYAENVIINDSEGSDVGSVQNSYSNKKLTNIHFGKNVKTLGKYEDEFRDKIYWLVKSDSGCYLLEWDNPSESVAFVLKDTRPIGSRVFDLKDDFLCTGFEKIINDDINNDLIILTDNNMQPLCINVERAKSYGENGFEEEDILLIKKPPRFAPVARLFYTSEKSNNIEEKFISFAYRYQYLDNEWSALSSFTNYKFSPNPYKIDYYTLDNLGMTNAFNAVEITFNTGDKRVKNIQIIAKESNSNNLYIIESFNKDKEGYNHNDFKKFVFSNNKVYKLLPEKELWRSFDNVPRKAKALTNIGNRPIFGNYLEGYNLEDINGVKVRINHKISLKSDSLKVDDLLNTTKSNIPGTNTLIITNPNNYPLKKNSKITFILNVTQQASDILCYNKIFQYVLLDDYLSLNDLFLSSDFINFIETINSNYLLNNTFSTPSGYTKDSDSEITIIYGANVGLSVSPSTYINAANTILTVNFVFKISSYVSLSSIENASSCKSNRDYALGIEYLDKYNRKTTTLTAIKNTIYIPNEKSEYKNTLQIQIRNKPPYWADRFKIVVKSQPLTYHTITVNNYYIEGAFVWIRLEGNDKDKVKLGEYLILKKTNTKVQGDIIKTKILEVSSQPKDFIVENTRSEPSGFYIKIKPSGFSMNENNNITIDRHDSKGSASKKRNPTCYLDLFTDLNATPKNQPILAGSSIHLTINSSFNYKSGASVHLWQQTFEIQRDYIDIEDWYNDILLGRSMPASGDGGNYLGKVFLVTGYFNRRFVPDANGKKYLMVTGLESGNLNGDITDIFDGAGKSGTVDAWISLRKSSGDYIFETEPKKSIDQDLFYETEQTFEIINNQHKGNVQDQDLSLNNPAIISLDFFNCYAQGNGTESYAIKDAFNKPSLNIDLRPTTTITEEYTEVLRFADLTYGEPYVESTGKNGINEFNLATANYKQLDKNYGSVQKLLSRDNDLVVLQEEKTSKVMFGKDILYNADGTSNLSSVPDVLGQQVTYLGENGCQNPESVAVYDYQIFFTNARRGVVQRLSIDGVTDIVTGMVDWFRDKFIINPSSKKIGGFDPYFKQYVLSIGDEIPKILQLQCNNIITKLGKNNPFVYDLKLNDSYGNIVLNYNITLGSVTIQVLFNGVVTVASNVTGIGSLTIPRDTLLKHIAQITITPVTAKASYEITNNCPIGPVNHYYRQYNTKCVS
;
A
#
# COMPACT_ATOMS: atom_id res chain seq x y z
N MET A 1 -32.25 -37.54 -44.58
CA MET A 1 -33.48 -37.02 -45.22
C MET A 1 -33.08 -36.06 -46.34
N ASN A 2 -33.83 -36.01 -47.44
CA ASN A 2 -33.64 -35.03 -48.51
C ASN A 2 -34.98 -34.35 -48.85
N LEU A 3 -35.12 -33.09 -48.43
CA LEU A 3 -36.32 -32.26 -48.66
C LEU A 3 -36.14 -31.29 -49.83
N ASP A 4 -34.90 -31.06 -50.25
CA ASP A 4 -34.54 -30.08 -51.28
C ASP A 4 -34.78 -30.65 -52.70
N THR A 5 -34.73 -31.97 -52.85
CA THR A 5 -34.96 -32.66 -54.14
C THR A 5 -36.44 -32.98 -54.35
N ASP A 6 -36.92 -32.81 -55.58
CA ASP A 6 -38.28 -33.19 -55.98
C ASP A 6 -38.52 -34.68 -55.68
N GLU A 7 -39.71 -35.04 -55.20
CA GLU A 7 -40.07 -36.40 -54.80
C GLU A 7 -39.84 -37.44 -55.90
N ARG A 8 -39.92 -37.01 -57.17
CA ARG A 8 -39.72 -37.87 -58.35
C ARG A 8 -38.26 -38.09 -58.72
N MET A 9 -37.36 -37.32 -58.11
CA MET A 9 -35.92 -37.31 -58.39
C MET A 9 -35.11 -37.71 -57.15
N LEU A 10 -35.78 -38.24 -56.12
CA LEU A 10 -35.15 -38.66 -54.87
C LEU A 10 -34.22 -39.86 -55.14
N PRO A 11 -32.91 -39.76 -54.87
CA PRO A 11 -31.99 -40.88 -55.06
C PRO A 11 -32.35 -42.09 -54.17
N ASP A 12 -32.08 -43.30 -54.67
CA ASP A 12 -32.26 -44.53 -53.88
C ASP A 12 -31.49 -44.46 -52.55
N GLY A 13 -32.17 -44.81 -51.45
CA GLY A 13 -31.63 -44.71 -50.08
C GLY A 13 -31.83 -43.35 -49.41
N GLN A 14 -32.37 -42.34 -50.10
CA GLN A 14 -32.79 -41.08 -49.50
C GLN A 14 -34.30 -41.05 -49.25
N TYR A 15 -34.70 -40.43 -48.15
CA TYR A 15 -36.09 -40.37 -47.71
C TYR A 15 -36.50 -38.92 -47.49
N ARG A 16 -37.73 -38.58 -47.92
CA ARG A 16 -38.28 -37.23 -47.73
C ARG A 16 -38.63 -36.95 -46.26
N TYR A 17 -39.16 -37.97 -45.57
CA TYR A 17 -39.48 -37.92 -44.15
C TYR A 17 -39.02 -39.21 -43.47
N ALA A 18 -38.13 -39.10 -42.48
CA ALA A 18 -37.64 -40.22 -41.69
C ALA A 18 -37.37 -39.71 -40.26
N GLU A 19 -38.41 -39.76 -39.41
CA GLU A 19 -38.35 -39.26 -38.04
C GLU A 19 -38.13 -40.42 -37.06
N ASN A 20 -37.23 -40.23 -36.09
CA ASN A 20 -36.90 -41.19 -35.01
C ASN A 20 -36.42 -42.57 -35.49
N VAL A 21 -35.87 -42.66 -36.70
CA VAL A 21 -35.38 -43.91 -37.28
C VAL A 21 -33.92 -43.81 -37.71
N ILE A 22 -33.16 -44.87 -37.46
CA ILE A 22 -31.79 -45.09 -37.91
C ILE A 22 -31.83 -46.17 -38.98
N ILE A 23 -31.11 -45.95 -40.09
CA ILE A 23 -30.96 -46.92 -41.17
C ILE A 23 -29.56 -47.50 -41.05
N ASN A 24 -29.47 -48.82 -40.91
CA ASN A 24 -28.18 -49.50 -40.76
C ASN A 24 -27.44 -49.58 -42.10
N ASP A 25 -26.24 -49.01 -42.13
CA ASP A 25 -25.34 -48.96 -43.30
C ASP A 25 -24.18 -49.97 -43.20
N SER A 26 -24.15 -50.84 -42.18
CA SER A 26 -23.08 -51.81 -41.98
C SER A 26 -23.30 -53.09 -42.81
N GLU A 27 -22.25 -53.53 -43.53
CA GLU A 27 -22.23 -54.72 -44.38
C GLU A 27 -22.67 -55.99 -43.61
N GLY A 28 -23.95 -56.33 -43.68
CA GLY A 28 -24.59 -57.45 -43.00
C GLY A 28 -25.95 -57.79 -43.61
N SER A 29 -26.67 -58.78 -43.06
CA SER A 29 -27.99 -59.20 -43.56
C SER A 29 -29.09 -58.15 -43.38
N ASP A 30 -28.82 -57.12 -42.58
CA ASP A 30 -29.78 -56.12 -42.13
C ASP A 30 -29.50 -54.72 -42.73
N VAL A 31 -28.72 -54.65 -43.82
CA VAL A 31 -28.49 -53.41 -44.59
C VAL A 31 -29.83 -52.87 -45.09
N GLY A 32 -30.15 -51.62 -44.76
CA GLY A 32 -31.42 -50.99 -45.08
C GLY A 32 -32.57 -51.28 -44.10
N SER A 33 -32.32 -51.96 -42.99
CA SER A 33 -33.30 -52.12 -41.92
C SER A 33 -33.49 -50.81 -41.14
N VAL A 34 -34.76 -50.46 -40.92
CA VAL A 34 -35.18 -49.26 -40.17
C VAL A 34 -35.28 -49.64 -38.69
N GLN A 35 -34.43 -49.06 -37.85
CA GLN A 35 -34.47 -49.22 -36.39
C GLN A 35 -34.94 -47.93 -35.74
N ASN A 36 -35.61 -48.01 -34.59
CA ASN A 36 -35.91 -46.81 -33.81
C ASN A 36 -34.61 -46.26 -33.21
N SER A 37 -34.43 -44.94 -33.28
CA SER A 37 -33.36 -44.26 -32.54
C SER A 37 -33.51 -44.53 -31.04
N TYR A 38 -32.43 -44.92 -30.36
CA TYR A 38 -32.43 -45.07 -28.90
C TYR A 38 -32.84 -43.74 -28.25
N SER A 39 -33.65 -43.82 -27.19
CA SER A 39 -34.20 -42.67 -26.46
C SER A 39 -33.43 -42.43 -25.16
N ASN A 40 -33.83 -41.40 -24.40
CA ASN A 40 -33.20 -41.00 -23.16
C ASN A 40 -33.26 -42.11 -22.08
N LYS A 41 -32.10 -42.49 -21.50
CA LYS A 41 -32.04 -43.32 -20.30
C LYS A 41 -32.20 -42.44 -19.06
N LYS A 42 -33.18 -42.75 -18.20
CA LYS A 42 -33.33 -42.07 -16.91
C LYS A 42 -32.19 -42.48 -15.97
N LEU A 43 -31.37 -41.52 -15.55
CA LEU A 43 -30.23 -41.78 -14.63
C LEU A 43 -30.58 -41.56 -13.16
N THR A 44 -31.45 -40.60 -12.84
CA THR A 44 -31.74 -40.24 -11.43
C THR A 44 -33.24 -40.02 -11.17
N ASN A 45 -33.63 -40.12 -9.90
CA ASN A 45 -35.01 -39.90 -9.40
C ASN A 45 -35.14 -38.65 -8.51
N ILE A 46 -34.20 -37.70 -8.61
CA ILE A 46 -34.19 -36.51 -7.74
C ILE A 46 -35.39 -35.61 -8.05
N HIS A 47 -36.09 -35.16 -7.01
CA HIS A 47 -37.18 -34.20 -7.13
C HIS A 47 -36.71 -32.77 -6.82
N PHE A 48 -36.76 -31.90 -7.81
CA PHE A 48 -36.35 -30.49 -7.69
C PHE A 48 -37.53 -29.52 -7.51
N GLY A 49 -38.77 -30.02 -7.37
CA GLY A 49 -39.98 -29.20 -7.33
C GLY A 49 -40.54 -28.92 -8.72
N LYS A 50 -41.15 -27.73 -8.89
CA LYS A 50 -41.81 -27.29 -10.14
C LYS A 50 -40.84 -26.49 -11.03
N ASN A 51 -41.17 -26.41 -12.32
CA ASN A 51 -40.46 -25.62 -13.34
C ASN A 51 -38.95 -25.88 -13.42
N VAL A 52 -38.57 -27.16 -13.36
CA VAL A 52 -37.18 -27.60 -13.40
C VAL A 52 -36.58 -27.34 -14.78
N LYS A 53 -35.43 -26.68 -14.83
CA LYS A 53 -34.66 -26.39 -16.03
C LYS A 53 -33.19 -26.73 -15.82
N THR A 54 -32.62 -27.50 -16.74
CA THR A 54 -31.16 -27.69 -16.83
C THR A 54 -30.56 -26.52 -17.61
N LEU A 55 -29.53 -25.88 -17.05
CA LEU A 55 -28.97 -24.64 -17.58
C LEU A 55 -27.59 -24.82 -18.22
N GLY A 56 -26.83 -25.85 -17.84
CA GLY A 56 -25.50 -26.10 -18.38
C GLY A 56 -24.97 -27.44 -17.91
N LYS A 57 -23.93 -27.94 -18.60
CA LYS A 57 -23.26 -29.19 -18.29
C LYS A 57 -21.76 -29.10 -18.54
N TYR A 58 -21.01 -29.98 -17.89
CA TYR A 58 -19.61 -30.28 -18.16
C TYR A 58 -19.40 -31.79 -18.08
N GLU A 59 -18.67 -32.34 -19.04
CA GLU A 59 -18.42 -33.77 -19.17
C GLU A 59 -16.93 -34.02 -18.88
N ASP A 60 -16.65 -34.78 -17.82
CA ASP A 60 -15.30 -35.20 -17.46
C ASP A 60 -15.08 -36.62 -17.99
N GLU A 61 -14.60 -36.72 -19.23
CA GLU A 61 -14.37 -38.01 -19.90
C GLU A 61 -13.28 -38.83 -19.20
N PHE A 62 -12.29 -38.17 -18.60
CA PHE A 62 -11.17 -38.85 -17.93
C PHE A 62 -11.64 -39.63 -16.69
N ARG A 63 -12.56 -39.04 -15.91
CA ARG A 63 -13.12 -39.67 -14.70
C ARG A 63 -14.49 -40.30 -14.89
N ASP A 64 -15.04 -40.24 -16.10
CA ASP A 64 -16.39 -40.71 -16.45
C ASP A 64 -17.48 -40.11 -15.53
N LYS A 65 -17.43 -38.77 -15.39
CA LYS A 65 -18.37 -37.99 -14.56
C LYS A 65 -19.08 -36.91 -15.35
N ILE A 66 -20.31 -36.59 -14.96
CA ILE A 66 -21.09 -35.49 -15.53
C ILE A 66 -21.43 -34.50 -14.43
N TYR A 67 -21.16 -33.23 -14.69
CA TYR A 67 -21.59 -32.13 -13.85
C TYR A 67 -22.67 -31.34 -14.57
N TRP A 68 -23.75 -30.98 -13.89
CA TRP A 68 -24.80 -30.15 -14.51
C TRP A 68 -25.48 -29.21 -13.53
N LEU A 69 -25.99 -28.12 -14.11
CA LEU A 69 -26.65 -27.02 -13.42
C LEU A 69 -28.16 -27.15 -13.56
N VAL A 70 -28.87 -27.07 -12.44
CA VAL A 70 -30.33 -27.14 -12.40
C VAL A 70 -30.90 -25.94 -11.66
N LYS A 71 -31.92 -25.31 -12.23
CA LYS A 71 -32.77 -24.31 -11.58
C LYS A 71 -34.18 -24.83 -11.47
N SER A 72 -34.84 -24.57 -10.35
CA SER A 72 -36.27 -24.79 -10.15
C SER A 72 -36.88 -23.65 -9.34
N ASP A 73 -38.20 -23.68 -9.14
CA ASP A 73 -38.88 -22.76 -8.23
C ASP A 73 -38.35 -22.89 -6.78
N SER A 74 -37.87 -24.09 -6.42
CA SER A 74 -37.38 -24.40 -5.08
C SER A 74 -35.93 -24.00 -4.84
N GLY A 75 -35.09 -23.88 -5.87
CA GLY A 75 -33.66 -23.66 -5.66
C GLY A 75 -32.81 -23.67 -6.92
N CYS A 76 -31.50 -23.56 -6.70
CA CYS A 76 -30.45 -23.76 -7.71
C CYS A 76 -29.47 -24.82 -7.21
N TYR A 77 -29.03 -25.68 -8.12
CA TYR A 77 -28.29 -26.89 -7.78
C TYR A 77 -27.14 -27.11 -8.78
N LEU A 78 -26.00 -27.55 -8.26
CA LEU A 78 -24.91 -28.15 -9.02
C LEU A 78 -24.81 -29.61 -8.59
N LEU A 79 -24.93 -30.52 -9.55
CA LEU A 79 -24.90 -31.96 -9.30
C LEU A 79 -23.71 -32.61 -9.97
N GLU A 80 -23.27 -33.73 -9.39
CA GLU A 80 -22.29 -34.66 -9.96
C GLU A 80 -22.99 -36.02 -10.15
N TRP A 81 -22.84 -36.60 -11.34
CA TRP A 81 -23.15 -38.00 -11.65
C TRP A 81 -21.84 -38.71 -11.85
N ASP A 82 -21.65 -39.78 -11.10
CA ASP A 82 -20.48 -40.64 -11.17
C ASP A 82 -20.90 -41.94 -11.85
N ASN A 83 -20.51 -42.10 -13.12
CA ASN A 83 -20.96 -43.22 -13.94
C ASN A 83 -20.40 -44.57 -13.45
N PRO A 84 -19.13 -44.70 -13.04
CA PRO A 84 -18.60 -45.93 -12.44
C PRO A 84 -19.33 -46.41 -11.18
N SER A 85 -19.79 -45.48 -10.33
CA SER A 85 -20.50 -45.83 -9.09
C SER A 85 -22.02 -45.78 -9.20
N GLU A 86 -22.54 -45.41 -10.37
CA GLU A 86 -23.96 -45.14 -10.65
C GLU A 86 -24.63 -44.26 -9.57
N SER A 87 -23.91 -43.26 -9.07
CA SER A 87 -24.36 -42.42 -7.95
C SER A 87 -24.47 -40.95 -8.31
N VAL A 88 -25.34 -40.24 -7.59
CA VAL A 88 -25.56 -38.80 -7.76
C VAL A 88 -25.28 -38.08 -6.44
N ALA A 89 -24.50 -37.00 -6.52
CA ALA A 89 -24.17 -36.15 -5.39
C ALA A 89 -24.57 -34.69 -5.66
N PHE A 90 -25.05 -34.00 -4.62
CA PHE A 90 -25.19 -32.55 -4.65
C PHE A 90 -23.84 -31.92 -4.34
N VAL A 91 -23.26 -31.21 -5.30
CA VAL A 91 -22.05 -30.40 -5.07
C VAL A 91 -22.45 -29.08 -4.43
N LEU A 92 -23.49 -28.42 -4.95
CA LEU A 92 -24.10 -27.24 -4.30
C LEU A 92 -25.62 -27.36 -4.30
N LYS A 93 -26.22 -26.94 -3.19
CA LYS A 93 -27.67 -26.90 -2.98
C LYS A 93 -28.07 -25.58 -2.31
N ASP A 94 -28.62 -24.65 -3.12
CA ASP A 94 -29.10 -23.35 -2.63
C ASP A 94 -30.62 -23.23 -2.81
N THR A 95 -31.34 -23.29 -1.69
CA THR A 95 -32.80 -23.17 -1.60
C THR A 95 -33.23 -21.88 -0.90
N ARG A 96 -32.29 -20.95 -0.65
CA ARG A 96 -32.62 -19.64 -0.09
C ARG A 96 -33.63 -18.88 -0.96
N PRO A 97 -34.48 -18.01 -0.37
CA PRO A 97 -35.32 -17.11 -1.15
C PRO A 97 -34.51 -16.26 -2.13
N ILE A 98 -35.10 -15.85 -3.26
CA ILE A 98 -34.41 -15.15 -4.35
C ILE A 98 -33.59 -13.92 -3.86
N GLY A 99 -34.09 -13.17 -2.86
CA GLY A 99 -33.39 -11.98 -2.35
C GLY A 99 -32.17 -12.26 -1.47
N SER A 100 -31.98 -13.48 -0.98
CA SER A 100 -30.83 -13.89 -0.14
C SER A 100 -30.05 -15.06 -0.73
N ARG A 101 -30.45 -15.54 -1.91
CA ARG A 101 -29.80 -16.61 -2.64
C ARG A 101 -28.44 -16.15 -3.14
N VAL A 102 -27.43 -16.98 -2.93
CA VAL A 102 -26.05 -16.67 -3.31
C VAL A 102 -25.71 -17.35 -4.63
N PHE A 103 -26.12 -18.60 -4.80
CA PHE A 103 -26.03 -19.30 -6.08
C PHE A 103 -27.32 -19.09 -6.88
N ASP A 104 -27.48 -17.90 -7.46
CA ASP A 104 -28.72 -17.43 -8.08
C ASP A 104 -28.68 -17.49 -9.61
N LEU A 105 -28.76 -18.72 -10.15
CA LEU A 105 -28.81 -18.96 -11.59
C LEU A 105 -30.08 -18.36 -12.22
N LYS A 106 -29.93 -17.74 -13.40
CA LYS A 106 -31.04 -17.24 -14.22
C LYS A 106 -31.32 -18.16 -15.40
N ASP A 107 -32.58 -18.24 -15.80
CA ASP A 107 -33.02 -19.05 -16.96
C ASP A 107 -33.08 -18.27 -18.27
N ASP A 108 -32.65 -17.00 -18.23
CA ASP A 108 -32.52 -16.11 -19.38
C ASP A 108 -31.52 -16.67 -20.41
N PHE A 109 -30.42 -17.27 -19.93
CA PHE A 109 -29.34 -17.82 -20.76
C PHE A 109 -28.93 -19.22 -20.29
N LEU A 110 -28.41 -20.02 -21.22
CA LEU A 110 -27.75 -21.28 -20.86
C LEU A 110 -26.29 -21.00 -20.47
N CYS A 111 -25.83 -21.66 -19.42
CA CYS A 111 -24.46 -21.59 -18.94
C CYS A 111 -23.57 -22.44 -19.87
N THR A 112 -22.90 -21.76 -20.80
CA THR A 112 -21.97 -22.40 -21.74
C THR A 112 -20.51 -22.25 -21.30
N GLY A 113 -20.21 -21.37 -20.35
CA GLY A 113 -18.88 -21.23 -19.75
C GLY A 113 -18.76 -22.11 -18.52
N PHE A 114 -18.40 -23.37 -18.69
CA PHE A 114 -18.23 -24.35 -17.63
C PHE A 114 -16.97 -25.15 -17.94
N GLU A 115 -15.97 -25.05 -17.07
CA GLU A 115 -14.67 -25.73 -17.19
C GLU A 115 -14.27 -26.39 -15.87
N LYS A 116 -13.38 -27.37 -15.93
CA LYS A 116 -12.80 -28.03 -14.75
C LYS A 116 -11.28 -28.03 -14.84
N ILE A 117 -10.62 -27.72 -13.72
CA ILE A 117 -9.19 -27.93 -13.53
C ILE A 117 -9.03 -29.27 -12.82
N ILE A 118 -8.42 -30.22 -13.53
CA ILE A 118 -8.15 -31.57 -13.06
C ILE A 118 -6.81 -31.57 -12.32
N ASN A 119 -6.79 -32.24 -11.16
CA ASN A 119 -5.60 -32.39 -10.31
C ASN A 119 -5.27 -33.87 -10.07
N ASP A 120 -4.02 -34.22 -9.74
CA ASP A 120 -3.67 -35.62 -9.40
C ASP A 120 -4.42 -36.08 -8.15
N ASP A 121 -4.59 -35.17 -7.18
CA ASP A 121 -5.47 -35.38 -6.02
C ASP A 121 -6.87 -34.85 -6.30
N ILE A 122 -7.84 -35.77 -6.40
CA ILE A 122 -9.25 -35.46 -6.68
C ILE A 122 -9.86 -34.47 -5.69
N ASN A 123 -9.33 -34.38 -4.46
CA ASN A 123 -9.79 -33.41 -3.46
C ASN A 123 -9.49 -31.95 -3.84
N ASN A 124 -8.60 -31.73 -4.81
CA ASN A 124 -8.21 -30.42 -5.30
C ASN A 124 -8.82 -30.08 -6.66
N ASP A 125 -9.74 -30.90 -7.18
CA ASP A 125 -10.46 -30.59 -8.41
C ASP A 125 -11.28 -29.29 -8.24
N LEU A 126 -11.12 -28.36 -9.19
CA LEU A 126 -11.80 -27.07 -9.19
C LEU A 126 -12.70 -26.94 -10.42
N ILE A 127 -13.96 -26.57 -10.20
CA ILE A 127 -14.89 -26.17 -11.26
C ILE A 127 -14.87 -24.65 -11.38
N ILE A 128 -14.69 -24.15 -12.61
CA ILE A 128 -14.81 -22.72 -12.93
C ILE A 128 -16.03 -22.55 -13.83
N LEU A 129 -16.92 -21.62 -13.49
CA LEU A 129 -18.12 -21.37 -14.29
C LEU A 129 -18.50 -19.90 -14.36
N THR A 130 -19.18 -19.53 -15.45
CA THR A 130 -19.80 -18.23 -15.65
C THR A 130 -21.16 -18.38 -16.32
N ASP A 131 -22.18 -17.74 -15.74
CA ASP A 131 -23.57 -17.77 -16.21
C ASP A 131 -24.01 -16.46 -16.88
N ASN A 132 -23.06 -15.54 -17.13
CA ASN A 132 -23.29 -14.19 -17.62
C ASN A 132 -24.23 -13.34 -16.73
N ASN A 133 -24.42 -13.73 -15.47
CA ASN A 133 -25.27 -13.01 -14.52
C ASN A 133 -24.52 -12.70 -13.23
N MET A 134 -23.89 -13.70 -12.62
CA MET A 134 -23.06 -13.58 -11.43
C MET A 134 -21.60 -13.32 -11.79
N GLN A 135 -20.81 -12.99 -10.77
CA GLN A 135 -19.36 -13.00 -10.88
C GLN A 135 -18.87 -14.43 -11.14
N PRO A 136 -17.75 -14.63 -11.88
CA PRO A 136 -17.20 -15.95 -12.13
C PRO A 136 -16.98 -16.74 -10.84
N LEU A 137 -17.37 -18.01 -10.85
CA LEU A 137 -17.28 -18.91 -9.71
C LEU A 137 -16.06 -19.84 -9.86
N CYS A 138 -15.52 -20.24 -8.72
CA CYS A 138 -14.52 -21.29 -8.59
C CYS A 138 -14.89 -22.17 -7.39
N ILE A 139 -15.21 -23.43 -7.65
CA ILE A 139 -15.80 -24.35 -6.68
C ILE A 139 -14.88 -25.57 -6.54
N ASN A 140 -14.34 -25.79 -5.35
CA ASN A 140 -13.70 -27.06 -5.02
C ASN A 140 -14.78 -28.13 -4.85
N VAL A 141 -14.74 -29.18 -5.68
CA VAL A 141 -15.84 -30.15 -5.80
C VAL A 141 -16.07 -30.92 -4.49
N GLU A 142 -15.02 -31.51 -3.93
CA GLU A 142 -15.14 -32.35 -2.73
C GLU A 142 -15.46 -31.52 -1.48
N ARG A 143 -14.85 -30.35 -1.34
CA ARG A 143 -15.21 -29.43 -0.24
C ARG A 143 -16.64 -28.95 -0.35
N ALA A 144 -17.13 -28.65 -1.55
CA ALA A 144 -18.49 -28.15 -1.72
C ALA A 144 -19.56 -29.17 -1.34
N LYS A 145 -19.35 -30.46 -1.61
CA LYS A 145 -20.22 -31.56 -1.17
C LYS A 145 -20.42 -31.57 0.36
N SER A 146 -19.43 -31.11 1.13
CA SER A 146 -19.51 -31.06 2.60
C SER A 146 -20.37 -29.92 3.15
N TYR A 147 -20.69 -28.89 2.35
CA TYR A 147 -21.45 -27.72 2.81
C TYR A 147 -22.91 -28.03 3.15
N GLY A 148 -23.50 -29.05 2.54
CA GLY A 148 -24.93 -29.33 2.68
C GLY A 148 -25.83 -28.24 2.10
N GLU A 149 -27.09 -28.19 2.53
CA GLU A 149 -28.08 -27.23 2.04
C GLU A 149 -27.88 -25.85 2.66
N ASN A 150 -27.68 -24.83 1.83
CA ASN A 150 -27.46 -23.43 2.24
C ASN A 150 -26.26 -23.20 3.18
N GLY A 151 -25.38 -24.18 3.39
CA GLY A 151 -24.24 -24.11 4.32
C GLY A 151 -23.00 -23.38 3.78
N PHE A 152 -23.17 -22.54 2.76
CA PHE A 152 -22.09 -21.78 2.11
C PHE A 152 -22.50 -20.32 1.85
N GLU A 153 -21.49 -19.46 1.79
CA GLU A 153 -21.61 -18.02 1.52
C GLU A 153 -21.07 -17.70 0.12
N GLU A 154 -21.23 -16.45 -0.33
CA GLU A 154 -20.80 -16.02 -1.68
C GLU A 154 -19.30 -16.21 -1.87
N GLU A 155 -18.52 -15.83 -0.87
CA GLU A 155 -17.06 -15.93 -0.91
C GLU A 155 -16.52 -17.38 -0.92
N ASP A 156 -17.34 -18.38 -0.58
CA ASP A 156 -16.94 -19.80 -0.68
C ASP A 156 -16.85 -20.28 -2.13
N ILE A 157 -17.60 -19.65 -3.04
CA ILE A 157 -17.77 -20.11 -4.43
C ILE A 157 -17.22 -19.13 -5.47
N LEU A 158 -16.77 -17.95 -5.08
CA LEU A 158 -16.23 -16.96 -6.01
C LEU A 158 -14.77 -17.24 -6.41
N LEU A 159 -14.45 -16.96 -7.68
CA LEU A 159 -13.08 -16.98 -8.18
C LEU A 159 -12.23 -15.86 -7.56
N ILE A 160 -12.79 -14.65 -7.42
CA ILE A 160 -12.10 -13.52 -6.80
C ILE A 160 -11.96 -13.73 -5.28
N LYS A 161 -10.75 -13.50 -4.75
CA LYS A 161 -10.45 -13.64 -3.32
C LYS A 161 -10.30 -12.29 -2.63
N LYS A 162 -10.80 -12.20 -1.39
CA LYS A 162 -10.75 -10.96 -0.61
C LYS A 162 -9.31 -10.67 -0.13
N PRO A 163 -8.69 -9.56 -0.53
CA PRO A 163 -7.45 -9.13 0.11
C PRO A 163 -7.73 -8.59 1.52
N PRO A 164 -6.69 -8.45 2.36
CA PRO A 164 -6.86 -7.78 3.64
C PRO A 164 -7.35 -6.34 3.45
N ARG A 165 -8.39 -5.98 4.20
CA ARG A 165 -9.12 -4.71 4.08
C ARG A 165 -8.23 -3.50 4.35
N PHE A 166 -7.36 -3.58 5.35
CA PHE A 166 -6.56 -2.45 5.85
C PHE A 166 -5.08 -2.81 5.86
N ALA A 167 -4.22 -1.79 5.83
CA ALA A 167 -2.81 -1.95 6.15
C ALA A 167 -2.63 -2.58 7.54
N PRO A 168 -1.54 -3.33 7.79
CA PRO A 168 -1.27 -3.81 9.14
C PRO A 168 -0.95 -2.61 10.03
N VAL A 169 -1.25 -2.69 11.33
CA VAL A 169 -0.89 -1.63 12.26
C VAL A 169 0.56 -1.87 12.69
N ALA A 170 1.49 -1.07 12.18
CA ALA A 170 2.90 -1.18 12.53
C ALA A 170 3.34 -0.02 13.45
N ARG A 171 3.94 -0.35 14.58
CA ARG A 171 4.36 0.57 15.65
C ARG A 171 5.84 0.39 15.95
N LEU A 172 6.56 1.48 16.13
CA LEU A 172 7.97 1.42 16.53
C LEU A 172 8.08 0.87 17.96
N PHE A 173 9.04 -0.01 18.19
CA PHE A 173 9.16 -0.80 19.41
C PHE A 173 10.63 -0.98 19.81
N TYR A 174 10.89 -1.27 21.09
CA TYR A 174 12.23 -1.60 21.57
C TYR A 174 12.35 -3.09 21.93
N THR A 175 13.40 -3.74 21.45
CA THR A 175 13.80 -5.08 21.91
C THR A 175 15.08 -5.00 22.75
N SER A 176 15.33 -6.03 23.56
CA SER A 176 16.56 -6.19 24.34
C SER A 176 17.79 -6.58 23.50
N GLU A 177 17.65 -6.74 22.19
CA GLU A 177 18.73 -7.13 21.28
C GLU A 177 19.77 -6.00 21.12
N LYS A 178 21.05 -6.38 21.02
CA LYS A 178 22.17 -5.42 20.90
C LYS A 178 22.27 -4.78 19.51
N SER A 179 21.85 -5.48 18.45
CA SER A 179 21.91 -4.98 17.08
C SER A 179 20.70 -4.11 16.73
N ASN A 180 20.93 -3.00 16.04
CA ASN A 180 19.87 -2.17 15.47
C ASN A 180 19.95 -2.18 13.93
N ASN A 181 19.35 -3.20 13.31
CA ASN A 181 19.38 -3.36 11.86
C ASN A 181 18.32 -2.52 11.12
N ILE A 182 17.58 -1.67 11.84
CA ILE A 182 16.59 -0.73 11.28
C ILE A 182 16.98 0.74 11.47
N GLU A 183 18.14 1.02 12.08
CA GLU A 183 18.60 2.37 12.46
C GLU A 183 18.68 3.35 11.29
N GLU A 184 19.26 2.90 10.18
CA GLU A 184 19.47 3.70 8.96
C GLU A 184 18.50 3.29 7.83
N LYS A 185 17.30 2.79 8.16
CA LYS A 185 16.34 2.27 7.17
C LYS A 185 14.94 2.85 7.32
N PHE A 186 14.30 3.12 6.19
CA PHE A 186 12.86 3.41 6.09
C PHE A 186 12.14 2.14 5.62
N ILE A 187 11.34 1.53 6.49
CA ILE A 187 10.69 0.24 6.21
C ILE A 187 9.17 0.38 6.29
N SER A 188 8.46 -0.12 5.29
CA SER A 188 6.99 -0.18 5.21
C SER A 188 6.53 -1.63 5.19
N PHE A 189 5.32 -1.90 5.70
CA PHE A 189 4.78 -3.24 5.86
C PHE A 189 3.44 -3.43 5.15
N ALA A 190 3.19 -4.63 4.65
CA ALA A 190 1.90 -5.09 4.11
C ALA A 190 1.71 -6.57 4.46
N TYR A 191 0.53 -7.12 4.20
CA TYR A 191 0.29 -8.56 4.36
C TYR A 191 -0.71 -9.06 3.31
N ARG A 192 -0.75 -10.38 3.13
CA ARG A 192 -1.73 -11.05 2.26
C ARG A 192 -2.15 -12.39 2.82
N TYR A 193 -3.26 -12.91 2.30
CA TYR A 193 -3.83 -14.19 2.69
C TYR A 193 -3.59 -15.26 1.62
N GLN A 194 -3.36 -16.48 2.10
CA GLN A 194 -3.53 -17.69 1.29
C GLN A 194 -4.82 -18.38 1.70
N TYR A 195 -5.63 -18.76 0.72
CA TYR A 195 -6.90 -19.44 0.91
C TYR A 195 -6.75 -20.97 0.91
N LEU A 196 -7.84 -21.69 1.24
CA LEU A 196 -7.87 -23.15 1.35
C LEU A 196 -7.34 -23.88 0.11
N ASP A 197 -7.65 -23.38 -1.11
CA ASP A 197 -7.17 -23.94 -2.38
C ASP A 197 -5.80 -23.41 -2.83
N ASN A 198 -5.00 -22.91 -1.87
CA ASN A 198 -3.66 -22.34 -2.05
C ASN A 198 -3.59 -21.07 -2.92
N GLU A 199 -4.72 -20.43 -3.19
CA GLU A 199 -4.83 -19.15 -3.90
C GLU A 199 -4.33 -17.99 -3.03
N TRP A 200 -3.57 -17.08 -3.62
CA TRP A 200 -3.09 -15.87 -2.93
C TRP A 200 -3.94 -14.66 -3.29
N SER A 201 -4.33 -13.88 -2.28
CA SER A 201 -4.91 -12.55 -2.50
C SER A 201 -3.85 -11.51 -2.84
N ALA A 202 -4.28 -10.40 -3.45
CA ALA A 202 -3.47 -9.19 -3.56
C ALA A 202 -3.02 -8.67 -2.18
N LEU A 203 -1.89 -7.98 -2.14
CA LEU A 203 -1.37 -7.38 -0.90
C LEU A 203 -2.30 -6.28 -0.39
N SER A 204 -2.40 -6.19 0.93
CA SER A 204 -3.03 -5.05 1.63
C SER A 204 -2.43 -3.71 1.20
N SER A 205 -3.08 -2.62 1.61
CA SER A 205 -2.39 -1.33 1.66
C SER A 205 -1.07 -1.45 2.43
N PHE A 206 -0.07 -0.70 2.01
CA PHE A 206 1.19 -0.58 2.73
C PHE A 206 1.07 0.43 3.86
N THR A 207 1.80 0.23 4.95
CA THR A 207 1.95 1.25 5.98
C THR A 207 2.78 2.43 5.48
N ASN A 208 2.67 3.59 6.11
CA ASN A 208 3.70 4.60 6.01
C ASN A 208 5.03 4.02 6.52
N TYR A 209 6.14 4.58 6.04
CA TYR A 209 7.48 4.17 6.44
C TYR A 209 7.66 4.36 7.95
N LYS A 210 8.03 3.29 8.65
CA LYS A 210 8.22 3.30 10.11
C LYS A 210 9.64 3.74 10.43
N PHE A 211 9.75 5.00 10.81
CA PHE A 211 10.98 5.66 11.24
C PHE A 211 10.60 6.85 12.13
N SER A 212 11.27 6.98 13.27
CA SER A 212 11.14 8.15 14.14
C SER A 212 12.53 8.72 14.41
N PRO A 213 12.82 9.96 13.98
CA PRO A 213 14.13 10.56 14.21
C PRO A 213 14.36 10.83 15.70
N ASN A 214 15.63 10.83 16.08
CA ASN A 214 16.09 11.43 17.32
C ASN A 214 15.93 12.97 17.28
N PRO A 215 15.98 13.64 18.45
CA PRO A 215 16.04 15.10 18.49
C PRO A 215 17.17 15.66 17.62
N TYR A 216 16.97 16.85 17.05
CA TYR A 216 17.98 17.51 16.21
C TYR A 216 19.33 17.53 16.90
N LYS A 217 20.33 16.95 16.24
CA LYS A 217 21.70 16.91 16.74
C LYS A 217 22.65 16.91 15.56
N ILE A 218 23.51 17.92 15.48
CA ILE A 218 24.58 17.99 14.50
C ILE A 218 25.87 17.49 15.13
N ASP A 219 26.64 16.70 14.37
CA ASP A 219 28.05 16.47 14.67
C ASP A 219 28.87 17.62 14.08
N TYR A 220 29.41 18.51 14.90
CA TYR A 220 30.15 19.67 14.39
C TYR A 220 31.51 19.35 13.75
N TYR A 221 31.99 18.10 13.81
CA TYR A 221 33.17 17.69 13.04
C TYR A 221 32.84 17.37 11.58
N THR A 222 31.68 16.75 11.34
CA THR A 222 31.27 16.27 10.00
C THR A 222 30.13 17.07 9.38
N LEU A 223 29.43 17.85 10.21
CA LEU A 223 28.16 18.54 9.95
C LEU A 223 26.98 17.62 9.60
N ASP A 224 27.11 16.32 9.87
CA ASP A 224 26.03 15.34 9.69
C ASP A 224 24.94 15.51 10.77
N ASN A 225 23.67 15.35 10.37
CA ASN A 225 22.51 15.42 11.26
C ASN A 225 22.25 14.08 11.96
N LEU A 226 22.99 13.80 13.04
CA LEU A 226 22.81 12.60 13.87
C LEU A 226 21.38 12.42 14.43
N GLY A 227 20.55 13.47 14.43
CA GLY A 227 19.13 13.36 14.75
C GLY A 227 18.35 12.49 13.74
N MET A 228 18.79 12.44 12.48
CA MET A 228 18.16 11.65 11.41
C MET A 228 18.64 10.20 11.39
N THR A 229 18.57 9.54 12.54
CA THR A 229 18.63 8.08 12.69
C THR A 229 17.40 7.59 13.45
N ASN A 230 17.00 6.34 13.21
CA ASN A 230 15.80 5.80 13.85
C ASN A 230 16.04 5.62 15.36
N ALA A 231 15.17 6.20 16.18
CA ALA A 231 15.27 6.12 17.64
C ALA A 231 14.99 4.72 18.21
N PHE A 232 14.40 3.83 17.41
CA PHE A 232 13.94 2.49 17.79
C PHE A 232 14.75 1.39 17.09
N ASN A 233 14.73 0.17 17.63
CA ASN A 233 15.44 -0.99 17.08
C ASN A 233 14.53 -2.12 16.58
N ALA A 234 13.21 -2.01 16.75
CA ALA A 234 12.24 -2.96 16.21
C ALA A 234 10.91 -2.30 15.83
N VAL A 235 10.04 -3.08 15.18
CA VAL A 235 8.66 -2.71 14.83
C VAL A 235 7.71 -3.83 15.27
N GLU A 236 6.70 -3.50 16.09
CA GLU A 236 5.58 -4.40 16.38
C GLU A 236 4.51 -4.25 15.29
N ILE A 237 4.14 -5.35 14.65
CA ILE A 237 3.19 -5.42 13.54
C ILE A 237 1.96 -6.18 14.01
N THR A 238 0.80 -5.52 13.97
CA THR A 238 -0.49 -6.14 14.24
C THR A 238 -1.25 -6.37 12.94
N PHE A 239 -1.71 -7.60 12.72
CA PHE A 239 -2.41 -8.00 11.49
C PHE A 239 -3.67 -8.82 11.82
N ASN A 240 -4.64 -8.82 10.89
CA ASN A 240 -5.87 -9.60 11.02
C ASN A 240 -5.66 -11.03 10.49
N THR A 241 -6.29 -12.02 11.12
CA THR A 241 -6.13 -13.44 10.74
C THR A 241 -7.05 -13.89 9.61
N GLY A 242 -7.94 -13.02 9.12
CA GLY A 242 -8.91 -13.31 8.08
C GLY A 242 -9.98 -14.34 8.47
N ASP A 243 -10.94 -14.56 7.58
CA ASP A 243 -12.08 -15.42 7.81
C ASP A 243 -11.72 -16.93 7.86
N LYS A 244 -12.74 -17.79 7.96
CA LYS A 244 -12.59 -19.26 8.00
C LYS A 244 -11.90 -19.86 6.76
N ARG A 245 -11.81 -19.12 5.65
CA ARG A 245 -11.25 -19.60 4.37
C ARG A 245 -9.76 -19.29 4.24
N VAL A 246 -9.23 -18.42 5.09
CA VAL A 246 -7.80 -18.13 5.13
C VAL A 246 -7.09 -19.29 5.83
N LYS A 247 -6.03 -19.80 5.19
CA LYS A 247 -5.16 -20.90 5.65
C LYS A 247 -3.81 -20.38 6.16
N ASN A 248 -3.16 -19.51 5.39
CA ASN A 248 -1.86 -18.92 5.74
C ASN A 248 -1.88 -17.39 5.59
N ILE A 249 -1.00 -16.72 6.32
CA ILE A 249 -0.83 -15.26 6.29
C ILE A 249 0.65 -14.96 6.08
N GLN A 250 0.97 -14.07 5.14
CA GLN A 250 2.34 -13.60 4.92
C GLN A 250 2.44 -12.12 5.28
N ILE A 251 3.46 -11.75 6.04
CA ILE A 251 3.84 -10.36 6.27
C ILE A 251 4.99 -10.00 5.32
N ILE A 252 4.86 -8.85 4.69
CA ILE A 252 5.78 -8.32 3.69
C ILE A 252 6.39 -7.02 4.22
N ALA A 253 7.69 -6.84 4.00
CA ALA A 253 8.39 -5.58 4.20
C ALA A 253 8.93 -5.03 2.87
N LYS A 254 8.95 -3.70 2.75
CA LYS A 254 9.53 -2.96 1.63
C LYS A 254 10.38 -1.82 2.19
N GLU A 255 11.57 -1.63 1.62
CA GLU A 255 12.41 -0.47 1.93
C GLU A 255 12.12 0.70 0.96
N SER A 256 12.33 1.94 1.41
CA SER A 256 12.15 3.12 0.54
C SER A 256 13.20 3.17 -0.57
N ASN A 257 12.80 3.63 -1.76
CA ASN A 257 13.57 3.60 -3.02
C ASN A 257 13.88 2.20 -3.57
N SER A 258 13.14 1.17 -3.14
CA SER A 258 13.29 -0.19 -3.63
C SER A 258 11.95 -0.82 -3.97
N ASN A 259 11.86 -1.48 -5.13
CA ASN A 259 10.68 -2.26 -5.51
C ASN A 259 10.73 -3.70 -4.98
N ASN A 260 11.79 -4.06 -4.25
CA ASN A 260 11.94 -5.40 -3.67
C ASN A 260 10.98 -5.59 -2.50
N LEU A 261 10.21 -6.67 -2.57
CA LEU A 261 9.29 -7.10 -1.53
C LEU A 261 9.87 -8.30 -0.78
N TYR A 262 10.03 -8.17 0.54
CA TYR A 262 10.59 -9.23 1.38
C TYR A 262 9.50 -9.89 2.21
N ILE A 263 9.35 -11.22 2.11
CA ILE A 263 8.50 -12.00 2.99
C ILE A 263 9.24 -12.14 4.32
N ILE A 264 8.77 -11.44 5.35
CA ILE A 264 9.43 -11.40 6.66
C ILE A 264 8.98 -12.52 7.59
N GLU A 265 7.72 -12.93 7.47
CA GLU A 265 7.17 -14.07 8.23
C GLU A 265 5.97 -14.70 7.51
N SER A 266 5.74 -15.99 7.78
CA SER A 266 4.57 -16.74 7.29
C SER A 266 3.92 -17.52 8.42
N PHE A 267 2.64 -17.25 8.70
CA PHE A 267 1.87 -17.91 9.75
C PHE A 267 0.87 -18.89 9.13
N ASN A 268 0.79 -20.10 9.68
CA ASN A 268 -0.25 -21.06 9.35
C ASN A 268 -1.28 -21.09 10.48
N LYS A 269 -2.55 -20.78 10.17
CA LYS A 269 -3.57 -20.56 11.22
C LYS A 269 -3.81 -21.79 12.10
N ASP A 270 -3.80 -22.97 11.51
CA ASP A 270 -4.03 -24.23 12.23
C ASP A 270 -2.87 -24.55 13.18
N LYS A 271 -1.62 -24.38 12.72
CA LYS A 271 -0.42 -24.60 13.54
C LYS A 271 -0.29 -23.60 14.68
N GLU A 272 -0.67 -22.35 14.42
CA GLU A 272 -0.59 -21.27 15.41
C GLU A 272 -1.80 -21.22 16.36
N GLY A 273 -2.86 -21.99 16.09
CA GLY A 273 -4.11 -21.96 16.86
C GLY A 273 -4.84 -20.62 16.77
N TYR A 274 -4.79 -19.95 15.61
CA TYR A 274 -5.41 -18.63 15.42
C TYR A 274 -6.90 -18.76 15.08
N ASN A 275 -7.77 -18.05 15.83
CA ASN A 275 -9.18 -17.94 15.45
C ASN A 275 -9.36 -17.05 14.21
N HIS A 276 -10.60 -17.02 13.71
CA HIS A 276 -10.97 -16.24 12.53
C HIS A 276 -11.24 -14.78 12.87
N ASN A 277 -10.80 -13.86 12.00
CA ASN A 277 -10.96 -12.42 12.12
C ASN A 277 -10.35 -11.80 13.40
N ASP A 278 -9.43 -12.51 14.05
CA ASP A 278 -8.68 -12.03 15.23
C ASP A 278 -7.52 -11.11 14.82
N PHE A 279 -7.00 -10.33 15.76
CA PHE A 279 -5.77 -9.57 15.59
C PHE A 279 -4.61 -10.22 16.33
N LYS A 280 -3.46 -10.37 15.66
CA LYS A 280 -2.23 -10.95 16.22
C LYS A 280 -1.06 -10.00 16.03
N LYS A 281 -0.07 -10.09 16.93
CA LYS A 281 1.12 -9.24 16.98
C LYS A 281 2.37 -10.03 16.60
N PHE A 282 3.29 -9.39 15.89
CA PHE A 282 4.60 -9.93 15.52
C PHE A 282 5.67 -8.83 15.62
N VAL A 283 6.84 -9.13 16.19
CA VAL A 283 7.93 -8.15 16.33
C VAL A 283 8.99 -8.39 15.26
N PHE A 284 9.31 -7.34 14.50
CA PHE A 284 10.31 -7.33 13.45
C PHE A 284 11.54 -6.50 13.87
N SER A 285 12.71 -7.13 13.95
CA SER A 285 14.00 -6.48 14.25
C SER A 285 15.03 -6.51 13.11
N ASN A 286 14.66 -7.00 11.92
CA ASN A 286 15.53 -7.10 10.75
C ASN A 286 16.84 -7.93 10.96
N ASN A 287 16.77 -9.04 11.73
CA ASN A 287 17.94 -9.85 12.11
C ASN A 287 18.10 -11.17 11.33
N LYS A 288 17.26 -11.44 10.33
CA LYS A 288 17.32 -12.70 9.54
C LYS A 288 17.32 -12.42 8.04
N VAL A 289 17.71 -13.42 7.25
CA VAL A 289 17.64 -13.37 5.78
C VAL A 289 16.20 -13.63 5.33
N TYR A 290 15.71 -12.80 4.40
CA TYR A 290 14.32 -12.85 3.93
C TYR A 290 14.21 -13.35 2.48
N LYS A 291 13.07 -13.96 2.15
CA LYS A 291 12.75 -14.38 0.78
C LYS A 291 12.14 -13.22 0.00
N LEU A 292 12.51 -13.10 -1.27
CA LEU A 292 11.94 -12.10 -2.17
C LEU A 292 10.63 -12.57 -2.80
N LEU A 293 9.68 -11.66 -2.90
CA LEU A 293 8.46 -11.80 -3.69
C LEU A 293 8.65 -11.10 -5.05
N PRO A 294 8.08 -11.61 -6.15
CA PRO A 294 8.19 -10.97 -7.46
C PRO A 294 7.68 -9.52 -7.45
N GLU A 295 8.38 -8.63 -8.16
CA GLU A 295 8.05 -7.20 -8.24
C GLU A 295 6.63 -6.93 -8.76
N LYS A 296 6.09 -7.79 -9.64
CA LYS A 296 4.71 -7.66 -10.14
C LYS A 296 3.64 -7.63 -9.04
N GLU A 297 3.94 -8.15 -7.86
CA GLU A 297 3.04 -8.13 -6.69
C GLU A 297 2.94 -6.75 -6.04
N LEU A 298 3.96 -5.89 -6.17
CA LEU A 298 3.90 -4.50 -5.71
C LEU A 298 2.78 -3.74 -6.45
N TRP A 299 2.75 -3.93 -7.77
CA TRP A 299 1.81 -3.28 -8.69
C TRP A 299 0.42 -3.96 -8.74
N ARG A 300 0.28 -5.17 -8.17
CA ARG A 300 -0.99 -5.88 -8.02
C ARG A 300 -1.79 -5.32 -6.84
N SER A 301 -2.48 -4.20 -7.05
CA SER A 301 -3.33 -3.58 -6.02
C SER A 301 -4.61 -4.38 -5.73
N PHE A 302 -5.15 -5.05 -6.75
CA PHE A 302 -6.32 -5.91 -6.69
C PHE A 302 -6.31 -6.87 -7.88
N ASP A 303 -7.15 -7.90 -7.84
CA ASP A 303 -7.38 -8.81 -8.96
C ASP A 303 -8.57 -8.33 -9.79
N ASN A 304 -8.34 -8.01 -11.07
CA ASN A 304 -9.38 -7.55 -11.98
C ASN A 304 -10.19 -8.71 -12.58
N VAL A 305 -10.67 -9.61 -11.72
CA VAL A 305 -11.60 -10.68 -12.13
C VAL A 305 -12.89 -10.03 -12.64
N PRO A 306 -13.40 -10.45 -13.81
CA PRO A 306 -14.65 -9.93 -14.35
C PRO A 306 -15.80 -9.93 -13.37
N ARG A 307 -16.68 -8.93 -13.48
CA ARG A 307 -17.93 -8.91 -12.71
C ARG A 307 -18.99 -9.83 -13.32
N LYS A 308 -18.94 -10.02 -14.63
CA LYS A 308 -19.74 -10.97 -15.43
C LYS A 308 -18.93 -11.35 -16.66
N ALA A 309 -19.11 -12.56 -17.16
CA ALA A 309 -18.53 -12.96 -18.44
C ALA A 309 -19.49 -13.89 -19.19
N LYS A 310 -19.55 -13.76 -20.51
CA LYS A 310 -20.39 -14.64 -21.35
C LYS A 310 -19.67 -15.93 -21.73
N ALA A 311 -18.36 -15.86 -21.99
CA ALA A 311 -17.57 -17.01 -22.42
C ALA A 311 -16.42 -17.28 -21.44
N LEU A 312 -16.12 -18.56 -21.27
CA LEU A 312 -15.02 -19.09 -20.46
C LEU A 312 -14.40 -20.27 -21.20
N THR A 313 -13.08 -20.38 -21.14
CA THR A 313 -12.36 -21.64 -21.41
C THR A 313 -11.11 -21.76 -20.53
N ASN A 314 -10.47 -22.92 -20.53
CA ASN A 314 -9.23 -23.19 -19.81
C ASN A 314 -8.15 -23.67 -20.78
N ILE A 315 -6.96 -23.06 -20.76
CA ILE A 315 -5.80 -23.50 -21.55
C ILE A 315 -4.53 -23.44 -20.70
N GLY A 316 -3.76 -24.53 -20.66
CA GLY A 316 -2.56 -24.61 -19.82
C GLY A 316 -2.84 -24.33 -18.33
N ASN A 317 -3.98 -24.78 -17.82
CA ASN A 317 -4.49 -24.52 -16.47
C ASN A 317 -4.68 -23.02 -16.14
N ARG A 318 -4.96 -22.19 -17.15
CA ARG A 318 -5.31 -20.77 -17.01
C ARG A 318 -6.76 -20.54 -17.43
N PRO A 319 -7.60 -19.93 -16.57
CA PRO A 319 -8.93 -19.49 -16.99
C PRO A 319 -8.83 -18.28 -17.90
N ILE A 320 -9.60 -18.31 -19.00
CA ILE A 320 -9.74 -17.21 -19.96
C ILE A 320 -11.21 -16.86 -20.09
N PHE A 321 -11.52 -15.59 -19.84
CA PHE A 321 -12.86 -15.03 -20.00
C PHE A 321 -12.95 -14.16 -21.24
N GLY A 322 -14.07 -14.22 -21.94
CA GLY A 322 -14.39 -13.38 -23.09
C GLY A 322 -15.77 -12.75 -22.95
N ASN A 323 -15.96 -11.58 -23.57
CA ASN A 323 -17.20 -10.81 -23.47
C ASN A 323 -17.59 -10.57 -22.00
N TYR A 324 -16.85 -9.66 -21.37
CA TYR A 324 -16.88 -9.51 -19.92
C TYR A 324 -17.12 -8.07 -19.47
N LEU A 325 -17.67 -7.92 -18.26
CA LEU A 325 -17.99 -6.64 -17.64
C LEU A 325 -16.95 -6.29 -16.58
N GLU A 326 -16.40 -5.09 -16.65
CA GLU A 326 -15.47 -4.55 -15.65
C GLU A 326 -15.82 -3.12 -15.24
N GLY A 327 -15.27 -2.67 -14.13
CA GLY A 327 -15.54 -1.35 -13.57
C GLY A 327 -16.96 -1.21 -13.01
N TYR A 328 -17.31 0.05 -12.72
CA TYR A 328 -18.58 0.42 -12.10
C TYR A 328 -19.00 1.83 -12.54
N ASN A 329 -20.31 2.10 -12.58
CA ASN A 329 -20.82 3.45 -12.76
C ASN A 329 -20.68 4.26 -11.46
N LEU A 330 -20.28 5.52 -11.57
CA LEU A 330 -20.18 6.45 -10.45
C LEU A 330 -21.54 7.08 -10.14
N GLU A 331 -22.43 6.29 -9.55
CA GLU A 331 -23.79 6.69 -9.18
C GLU A 331 -24.07 6.46 -7.70
N ASP A 332 -24.86 7.33 -7.07
CA ASP A 332 -25.34 7.14 -5.70
C ASP A 332 -26.44 6.08 -5.66
N ILE A 333 -26.92 5.75 -4.46
CA ILE A 333 -27.98 4.73 -4.26
C ILE A 333 -29.31 5.07 -4.98
N ASN A 334 -29.51 6.33 -5.40
CA ASN A 334 -30.69 6.78 -6.12
C ASN A 334 -30.46 6.90 -7.63
N GLY A 335 -29.31 6.44 -8.14
CA GLY A 335 -28.96 6.54 -9.57
C GLY A 335 -28.54 7.95 -10.00
N VAL A 336 -28.13 8.82 -9.07
CA VAL A 336 -27.62 10.16 -9.38
C VAL A 336 -26.11 10.09 -9.55
N LYS A 337 -25.59 10.64 -10.66
CA LYS A 337 -24.15 10.71 -10.92
C LYS A 337 -23.39 11.40 -9.77
N VAL A 338 -22.39 10.72 -9.23
CA VAL A 338 -21.51 11.24 -8.17
C VAL A 338 -20.43 12.10 -8.80
N ARG A 339 -20.43 13.40 -8.48
CA ARG A 339 -19.34 14.32 -8.82
C ARG A 339 -18.49 14.58 -7.60
N ILE A 340 -17.18 14.42 -7.74
CA ILE A 340 -16.26 14.62 -6.63
C ILE A 340 -16.28 16.08 -6.17
N ASN A 341 -16.59 16.27 -4.88
CA ASN A 341 -16.62 17.57 -4.24
C ASN A 341 -15.91 17.46 -2.90
N HIS A 342 -14.65 17.90 -2.90
CA HIS A 342 -13.85 17.99 -1.69
C HIS A 342 -13.17 19.35 -1.56
N LYS A 343 -12.85 19.74 -0.33
CA LYS A 343 -12.04 20.92 0.01
C LYS A 343 -10.82 20.46 0.80
N ILE A 344 -9.67 21.05 0.52
CA ILE A 344 -8.40 20.75 1.19
C ILE A 344 -8.05 21.88 2.15
N SER A 345 -7.51 21.54 3.31
CA SER A 345 -6.97 22.47 4.31
C SER A 345 -5.68 21.94 4.92
N LEU A 346 -4.91 22.83 5.53
CA LEU A 346 -3.66 22.51 6.23
C LEU A 346 -3.88 22.65 7.75
N LYS A 347 -3.44 21.66 8.51
CA LYS A 347 -3.28 21.74 9.97
C LYS A 347 -1.78 21.77 10.31
N SER A 348 -1.36 22.77 11.09
CA SER A 348 0.04 22.93 11.52
C SER A 348 0.12 22.91 13.04
N ASP A 349 0.74 21.86 13.60
CA ASP A 349 0.94 21.70 15.03
C ASP A 349 2.39 22.06 15.43
N SER A 350 2.60 22.69 16.59
CA SER A 350 3.94 23.11 17.06
C SER A 350 4.78 21.92 17.51
N LEU A 351 6.00 21.79 16.98
CA LEU A 351 6.94 20.71 17.32
C LEU A 351 7.80 20.98 18.57
N LYS A 352 7.62 22.13 19.23
CA LYS A 352 8.35 22.43 20.47
C LYS A 352 8.05 21.34 21.49
N VAL A 353 9.10 20.83 22.14
CA VAL A 353 8.93 19.89 23.26
C VAL A 353 8.21 20.65 24.36
N ASP A 354 6.96 20.32 24.54
CA ASP A 354 6.19 20.79 25.69
C ASP A 354 6.83 20.10 26.92
N ASP A 355 7.53 20.81 27.80
CA ASP A 355 8.11 20.22 29.01
C ASP A 355 7.01 20.06 30.08
N LEU A 356 6.01 19.23 29.77
CA LEU A 356 4.75 19.12 30.51
C LEU A 356 4.88 18.31 31.80
N LEU A 357 5.96 17.56 31.96
CA LEU A 357 6.24 16.75 33.15
C LEU A 357 7.40 17.36 33.93
N ASN A 358 7.28 17.35 35.26
CA ASN A 358 8.36 17.77 36.13
C ASN A 358 9.12 16.57 36.65
N THR A 359 10.46 16.64 36.57
CA THR A 359 11.34 15.59 37.07
C THR A 359 12.16 16.08 38.26
N THR A 360 12.05 15.40 39.40
CA THR A 360 12.80 15.71 40.63
C THR A 360 13.75 14.57 40.97
N LYS A 361 14.96 14.89 41.43
CA LYS A 361 15.97 13.89 41.83
C LYS A 361 16.10 13.82 43.33
N SER A 362 16.28 12.62 43.84
CA SER A 362 16.69 12.37 45.21
C SER A 362 17.96 11.53 45.20
N ASN A 363 19.03 12.06 45.79
CA ASN A 363 20.34 11.41 45.93
C ASN A 363 20.58 10.94 47.38
N ILE A 364 19.50 10.58 48.09
CA ILE A 364 19.58 10.08 49.46
C ILE A 364 20.22 8.68 49.42
N PRO A 365 21.20 8.37 50.30
CA PRO A 365 21.82 7.04 50.36
C PRO A 365 20.76 5.93 50.43
N GLY A 366 20.75 5.02 49.45
CA GLY A 366 19.80 3.91 49.34
C GLY A 366 18.51 4.17 48.55
N THR A 367 18.24 5.42 48.12
CA THR A 367 17.04 5.79 47.33
C THR A 367 17.39 6.78 46.21
N ASN A 368 18.32 6.37 45.32
CA ASN A 368 18.72 7.15 44.14
C ASN A 368 17.59 7.10 43.09
N THR A 369 16.74 8.12 43.10
CA THR A 369 15.44 8.11 42.41
C THR A 369 15.24 9.32 41.50
N LEU A 370 14.54 9.08 40.39
CA LEU A 370 14.06 10.04 39.43
C LEU A 370 12.53 10.08 39.51
N ILE A 371 11.99 11.00 40.30
CA ILE A 371 10.56 11.17 40.51
C ILE A 371 9.97 11.98 39.36
N ILE A 372 8.84 11.51 38.82
CA ILE A 372 8.13 12.12 37.69
C ILE A 372 6.76 12.59 38.19
N THR A 373 6.42 13.84 37.90
CA THR A 373 5.16 14.47 38.31
C THR A 373 4.49 15.17 37.14
N ASN A 374 3.16 15.20 37.14
CA ASN A 374 2.34 15.93 36.17
C ASN A 374 1.61 17.08 36.89
N PRO A 375 2.31 18.18 37.22
CA PRO A 375 1.79 19.20 38.14
C PRO A 375 0.56 19.95 37.61
N ASN A 376 0.39 20.03 36.29
CA ASN A 376 -0.72 20.74 35.65
C ASN A 376 -1.81 19.79 35.14
N ASN A 377 -1.79 18.51 35.50
CA ASN A 377 -2.74 17.49 35.04
C ASN A 377 -2.93 17.47 33.52
N TYR A 378 -1.82 17.58 32.77
CA TYR A 378 -1.88 17.47 31.32
C TYR A 378 -2.41 16.09 30.90
N PRO A 379 -3.30 16.03 29.89
CA PRO A 379 -3.96 14.78 29.52
C PRO A 379 -2.97 13.81 28.87
N LEU A 380 -2.89 12.59 29.38
CA LEU A 380 -2.06 11.51 28.84
C LEU A 380 -2.85 10.78 27.74
N LYS A 381 -2.93 11.41 26.56
CA LYS A 381 -3.68 10.86 25.43
C LYS A 381 -2.85 9.88 24.62
N LYS A 382 -3.51 8.87 24.06
CA LYS A 382 -2.98 7.99 23.03
C LYS A 382 -2.24 8.77 21.95
N ASN A 383 -1.11 8.22 21.49
CA ASN A 383 -0.16 8.82 20.55
C ASN A 383 0.62 10.03 21.08
N SER A 384 0.47 10.43 22.35
CA SER A 384 1.42 11.36 22.97
C SER A 384 2.76 10.63 23.21
N LYS A 385 3.87 11.35 23.16
CA LYS A 385 5.22 10.78 23.32
C LYS A 385 5.85 11.21 24.63
N ILE A 386 6.35 10.25 25.39
CA ILE A 386 7.20 10.47 26.56
C ILE A 386 8.65 10.23 26.17
N THR A 387 9.51 11.21 26.43
CA THR A 387 10.95 11.10 26.17
C THR A 387 11.69 10.98 27.49
N PHE A 388 12.51 9.93 27.63
CA PHE A 388 13.38 9.69 28.77
C PHE A 388 14.81 10.01 28.38
N ILE A 389 15.40 11.02 29.00
CA ILE A 389 16.84 11.26 28.91
C ILE A 389 17.45 10.76 30.22
N LEU A 390 18.22 9.66 30.14
CA LEU A 390 18.79 8.99 31.30
C LEU A 390 20.30 9.11 31.27
N ASN A 391 20.83 9.91 32.18
CA ASN A 391 22.25 10.05 32.48
C ASN A 391 22.53 9.51 33.89
N VAL A 392 23.30 8.44 34.00
CA VAL A 392 23.65 7.81 35.27
C VAL A 392 25.14 7.96 35.52
N THR A 393 25.50 8.50 36.68
CA THR A 393 26.90 8.66 37.11
C THR A 393 27.19 7.80 38.34
N GLN A 394 28.46 7.48 38.56
CA GLN A 394 28.90 6.87 39.81
C GLN A 394 29.02 7.97 40.88
N GLN A 395 28.36 7.78 42.03
CA GLN A 395 28.11 8.85 43.01
C GLN A 395 29.39 9.50 43.57
N ALA A 396 30.48 8.74 43.73
CA ALA A 396 31.70 9.24 44.39
C ALA A 396 32.64 10.03 43.46
N SER A 397 32.67 9.69 42.17
CA SER A 397 33.57 10.31 41.17
C SER A 397 32.85 11.20 40.15
N ASP A 398 31.52 11.20 40.16
CA ASP A 398 30.63 11.84 39.18
C ASP A 398 30.96 11.48 37.70
N ILE A 399 31.62 10.33 37.50
CA ILE A 399 31.91 9.80 36.16
C ILE A 399 30.60 9.31 35.54
N LEU A 400 30.32 9.76 34.32
CA LEU A 400 29.17 9.31 33.53
C LEU A 400 29.38 7.87 33.05
N CYS A 401 28.54 6.96 33.56
CA CYS A 401 28.61 5.53 33.27
C CYS A 401 27.59 5.09 32.23
N TYR A 402 26.51 5.86 32.05
CA TYR A 402 25.46 5.56 31.10
C TYR A 402 24.76 6.84 30.63
N ASN A 403 24.52 6.94 29.32
CA ASN A 403 23.81 8.04 28.68
C ASN A 403 22.99 7.52 27.50
N LYS A 404 21.67 7.54 27.64
CA LYS A 404 20.73 7.14 26.59
C LYS A 404 19.45 7.96 26.60
N ILE A 405 18.83 8.03 25.42
CA ILE A 405 17.51 8.60 25.19
C ILE A 405 16.58 7.47 24.77
N PHE A 406 15.42 7.37 25.41
CA PHE A 406 14.34 6.47 25.01
C PHE A 406 13.07 7.26 24.74
N GLN A 407 12.27 6.80 23.78
CA GLN A 407 10.99 7.41 23.44
C GLN A 407 9.87 6.37 23.58
N TYR A 408 8.83 6.68 24.35
CA TYR A 408 7.65 5.83 24.49
C TYR A 408 6.42 6.55 23.95
N VAL A 409 5.69 5.91 23.04
CA VAL A 409 4.42 6.42 22.51
C VAL A 409 3.28 5.79 23.29
N LEU A 410 2.40 6.61 23.86
CA LEU A 410 1.24 6.15 24.62
C LEU A 410 0.30 5.35 23.72
N LEU A 411 -0.03 4.13 24.15
CA LEU A 411 -0.86 3.20 23.38
C LEU A 411 -2.37 3.44 23.57
N ASP A 412 -2.73 3.99 24.72
CA ASP A 412 -4.08 4.30 25.15
C ASP A 412 -4.12 5.62 25.93
N ASP A 413 -5.33 6.09 26.23
CA ASP A 413 -5.55 7.22 27.11
C ASP A 413 -5.41 6.77 28.57
N TYR A 414 -4.62 7.50 29.36
CA TYR A 414 -4.43 7.23 30.79
C TYR A 414 -4.99 8.38 31.63
N LEU A 415 -5.68 8.05 32.72
CA LEU A 415 -6.25 9.04 33.64
C LEU A 415 -5.17 9.69 34.51
N SER A 416 -4.12 8.94 34.86
CA SER A 416 -3.00 9.40 35.68
C SER A 416 -1.66 8.77 35.28
N LEU A 417 -0.55 9.36 35.72
CA LEU A 417 0.77 8.74 35.57
C LEU A 417 0.86 7.37 36.27
N ASN A 418 0.12 7.17 37.36
CA ASN A 418 0.10 5.89 38.05
C ASN A 418 -0.53 4.79 37.19
N ASP A 419 -1.61 5.11 36.47
CA ASP A 419 -2.26 4.15 35.55
C ASP A 419 -1.32 3.76 34.40
N LEU A 420 -0.54 4.73 33.89
CA LEU A 420 0.49 4.46 32.89
C LEU A 420 1.56 3.51 33.42
N PHE A 421 2.09 3.77 34.61
CA PHE A 421 3.17 2.99 35.22
C PHE A 421 2.75 1.58 35.65
N LEU A 422 1.45 1.35 35.81
CA LEU A 422 0.85 0.02 36.04
C LEU A 422 0.51 -0.73 34.74
N SER A 423 0.56 -0.06 33.60
CA SER A 423 0.26 -0.72 32.32
C SER A 423 1.39 -1.70 31.94
N SER A 424 1.00 -2.90 31.52
CA SER A 424 1.93 -3.97 31.15
C SER A 424 2.90 -3.56 30.05
N ASP A 425 2.44 -2.78 29.07
CA ASP A 425 3.28 -2.34 27.96
C ASP A 425 4.37 -1.38 28.42
N PHE A 426 4.04 -0.48 29.36
CA PHE A 426 5.01 0.44 29.93
C PHE A 426 6.00 -0.28 30.86
N ILE A 427 5.56 -1.29 31.61
CA ILE A 427 6.45 -2.14 32.42
C ILE A 427 7.48 -2.83 31.51
N ASN A 428 7.04 -3.48 30.43
CA ASN A 428 7.93 -4.12 29.45
C ASN A 428 8.92 -3.11 28.82
N PHE A 429 8.50 -1.87 28.60
CA PHE A 429 9.38 -0.80 28.14
C PHE A 429 10.46 -0.45 29.17
N ILE A 430 10.12 -0.33 30.45
CA ILE A 430 11.12 -0.09 31.50
C ILE A 430 12.08 -1.27 31.67
N GLU A 431 11.61 -2.52 31.55
CA GLU A 431 12.47 -3.70 31.53
C GLU A 431 13.47 -3.67 30.35
N THR A 432 13.03 -3.14 29.21
CA THR A 432 13.90 -2.94 28.05
C THR A 432 14.96 -1.86 28.31
N ILE A 433 14.59 -0.76 28.99
CA ILE A 433 15.55 0.25 29.45
C ILE A 433 16.58 -0.39 30.39
N ASN A 434 16.14 -1.20 31.36
CA ASN A 434 17.03 -1.87 32.30
C ASN A 434 18.00 -2.81 31.59
N SER A 435 17.50 -3.63 30.65
CA SER A 435 18.33 -4.51 29.84
C SER A 435 19.38 -3.73 29.04
N ASN A 436 19.00 -2.58 28.46
CA ASN A 436 19.94 -1.72 27.75
C ASN A 436 20.99 -1.09 28.69
N TYR A 437 20.58 -0.70 29.90
CA TYR A 437 21.46 -0.17 30.92
C TYR A 437 22.51 -1.20 31.34
N LEU A 438 22.11 -2.44 31.63
CA LEU A 438 23.02 -3.53 31.99
C LEU A 438 24.05 -3.82 30.89
N LEU A 439 23.65 -3.74 29.62
CA LEU A 439 24.53 -3.99 28.47
C LEU A 439 25.49 -2.85 28.14
N ASN A 440 25.13 -1.60 28.44
CA ASN A 440 25.86 -0.40 28.01
C ASN A 440 26.44 0.44 29.16
N ASN A 441 26.29 0.00 30.41
CA ASN A 441 26.96 0.65 31.54
C ASN A 441 28.48 0.43 31.43
N THR A 442 29.24 1.53 31.35
CA THR A 442 30.68 1.51 31.12
C THR A 442 31.51 1.38 32.41
N PHE A 443 30.87 1.25 33.58
CA PHE A 443 31.59 1.13 34.84
C PHE A 443 32.35 -0.21 34.92
N SER A 444 33.68 -0.14 35.05
CA SER A 444 34.54 -1.32 35.16
C SER A 444 34.58 -1.87 36.58
N THR A 445 34.63 -3.20 36.71
CA THR A 445 34.84 -3.88 37.99
C THR A 445 36.10 -3.36 38.69
N PRO A 446 36.03 -2.95 39.97
CA PRO A 446 37.20 -2.53 40.73
C PRO A 446 38.28 -3.61 40.81
N SER A 447 39.55 -3.21 40.71
CA SER A 447 40.69 -4.14 40.75
C SER A 447 40.72 -4.97 42.04
N GLY A 448 40.82 -6.29 41.92
CA GLY A 448 40.86 -7.23 43.06
C GLY A 448 39.49 -7.66 43.59
N TYR A 449 38.40 -7.23 42.94
CA TYR A 449 37.03 -7.63 43.26
C TYR A 449 36.37 -8.39 42.10
N THR A 450 35.40 -9.23 42.42
CA THR A 450 34.45 -9.86 41.49
C THR A 450 33.05 -9.30 41.71
N LYS A 451 32.26 -9.18 40.64
CA LYS A 451 30.88 -8.65 40.71
C LYS A 451 29.96 -9.65 41.43
N ASP A 452 29.16 -9.16 42.36
CA ASP A 452 28.21 -9.95 43.18
C ASP A 452 26.76 -9.64 42.84
N SER A 453 26.41 -8.35 42.71
CA SER A 453 25.11 -7.91 42.19
C SER A 453 25.21 -6.71 41.25
N ASP A 454 24.29 -6.65 40.29
CA ASP A 454 24.21 -5.63 39.27
C ASP A 454 23.38 -4.43 39.73
N SER A 455 23.73 -3.25 39.20
CA SER A 455 22.86 -2.08 39.29
C SER A 455 21.72 -2.26 38.29
N GLU A 456 20.50 -1.94 38.71
CA GLU A 456 19.29 -2.08 37.91
C GLU A 456 18.50 -0.78 37.94
N ILE A 457 17.83 -0.47 36.82
CA ILE A 457 16.83 0.60 36.73
C ILE A 457 15.45 -0.04 36.87
N THR A 458 14.71 0.34 37.91
CA THR A 458 13.38 -0.22 38.21
C THR A 458 12.33 0.88 38.41
N ILE A 459 11.05 0.49 38.36
CA ILE A 459 9.93 1.39 38.62
C ILE A 459 9.75 1.60 40.14
N ILE A 460 9.35 2.81 40.52
CA ILE A 460 8.91 3.16 41.87
C ILE A 460 7.39 3.40 41.85
N TYR A 461 6.69 2.77 42.79
CA TYR A 461 5.24 2.90 43.00
C TYR A 461 4.95 3.59 44.35
N GLY A 462 3.86 4.38 44.43
CA GLY A 462 3.42 5.01 45.69
C GLY A 462 2.82 6.41 45.47
N ALA A 463 3.05 7.33 46.42
CA ALA A 463 2.58 8.72 46.33
C ALA A 463 3.24 9.50 45.18
N ASN A 464 4.41 9.06 44.72
CA ASN A 464 5.13 9.57 43.57
C ASN A 464 5.56 8.38 42.71
N VAL A 465 5.43 8.49 41.39
CA VAL A 465 5.93 7.48 40.43
C VAL A 465 7.26 7.93 39.83
N GLY A 466 8.09 6.98 39.42
CA GLY A 466 9.42 7.31 38.92
C GLY A 466 10.28 6.09 38.62
N LEU A 467 11.58 6.35 38.45
CA LEU A 467 12.60 5.34 38.24
C LEU A 467 13.61 5.36 39.39
N SER A 468 14.05 4.20 39.86
CA SER A 468 15.16 4.05 40.79
C SER A 468 16.35 3.39 40.12
N VAL A 469 17.57 3.75 40.51
CA VAL A 469 18.78 3.02 40.15
C VAL A 469 19.38 2.37 41.41
N SER A 470 19.50 1.05 41.40
CA SER A 470 20.07 0.29 42.53
C SER A 470 21.60 0.33 42.52
N PRO A 471 22.28 0.16 43.68
CA PRO A 471 23.73 0.04 43.74
C PRO A 471 24.21 -1.33 43.22
N SER A 472 25.49 -1.42 42.84
CA SER A 472 26.15 -2.70 42.57
C SER A 472 27.01 -3.14 43.76
N THR A 473 27.03 -4.44 44.05
CA THR A 473 27.94 -5.03 45.06
C THR A 473 29.07 -5.83 44.41
N TYR A 474 30.24 -5.77 45.03
CA TYR A 474 31.44 -6.49 44.61
C TYR A 474 32.08 -7.18 45.80
N ILE A 475 32.57 -8.40 45.62
CA ILE A 475 33.19 -9.22 46.66
C ILE A 475 34.66 -9.45 46.29
N ASN A 476 35.58 -9.30 47.26
CA ASN A 476 36.98 -9.67 47.07
C ASN A 476 37.26 -11.11 47.55
N ALA A 477 38.47 -11.63 47.32
CA ALA A 477 38.88 -12.95 47.78
C ALA A 477 38.81 -13.17 49.32
N ALA A 478 38.64 -12.09 50.10
CA ALA A 478 38.50 -12.12 51.56
C ALA A 478 37.03 -11.92 52.03
N ASN A 479 36.04 -12.09 51.15
CA ASN A 479 34.61 -11.92 51.43
C ASN A 479 34.20 -10.52 51.94
N THR A 480 34.97 -9.48 51.62
CA THR A 480 34.60 -8.08 51.92
C THR A 480 33.71 -7.55 50.80
N ILE A 481 32.53 -7.01 51.15
CA ILE A 481 31.60 -6.41 50.20
C ILE A 481 31.94 -4.93 50.00
N LEU A 482 32.13 -4.53 48.75
CA LEU A 482 32.22 -3.14 48.30
C LEU A 482 30.92 -2.76 47.58
N THR A 483 30.24 -1.73 48.08
CA THR A 483 29.02 -1.19 47.47
C THR A 483 29.34 0.05 46.64
N VAL A 484 29.00 0.04 45.36
CA VAL A 484 29.13 1.18 44.45
C VAL A 484 27.75 1.75 44.15
N ASN A 485 27.54 3.02 44.53
CA ASN A 485 26.28 3.72 44.32
C ASN A 485 26.26 4.46 42.97
N PHE A 486 25.13 4.38 42.27
CA PHE A 486 24.84 5.09 41.03
C PHE A 486 23.72 6.11 41.26
N VAL A 487 23.79 7.26 40.59
CA VAL A 487 22.80 8.36 40.71
C VAL A 487 22.42 8.92 39.35
N PHE A 488 21.20 9.45 39.24
CA PHE A 488 20.77 10.18 38.04
C PHE A 488 21.35 11.61 38.06
N LYS A 489 22.09 11.99 37.00
CA LYS A 489 22.66 13.34 36.86
C LYS A 489 21.56 14.40 36.71
N ILE A 490 21.86 15.68 37.01
CA ILE A 490 20.90 16.81 36.82
C ILE A 490 20.40 16.96 35.36
N SER A 491 21.11 16.40 34.38
CA SER A 491 20.69 16.34 32.98
C SER A 491 19.70 15.22 32.65
N SER A 492 19.36 14.32 33.59
CA SER A 492 18.32 13.31 33.39
C SER A 492 16.92 13.90 33.57
N TYR A 493 16.05 13.82 32.59
CA TYR A 493 14.68 14.31 32.72
C TYR A 493 13.73 13.50 31.85
N VAL A 494 12.45 13.57 32.20
CA VAL A 494 11.36 12.94 31.46
C VAL A 494 10.39 14.04 31.05
N SER A 495 10.07 14.11 29.77
CA SER A 495 9.16 15.11 29.20
C SER A 495 8.04 14.43 28.43
N LEU A 496 6.87 15.07 28.36
CA LEU A 496 5.71 14.61 27.59
C LEU A 496 5.41 15.60 26.47
N SER A 497 5.45 15.14 25.23
CA SER A 497 5.00 15.90 24.06
C SER A 497 3.63 15.40 23.59
N SER A 498 2.78 16.35 23.21
CA SER A 498 1.47 16.09 22.58
C SER A 498 1.59 15.50 21.17
N ILE A 499 2.79 15.51 20.57
CA ILE A 499 3.05 15.03 19.21
C ILE A 499 3.91 13.76 19.25
N GLU A 500 3.39 12.69 18.63
CA GLU A 500 4.06 11.39 18.48
C GLU A 500 5.43 11.49 17.80
N ASN A 501 5.46 12.10 16.61
CA ASN A 501 6.61 12.09 15.72
C ASN A 501 6.76 13.41 14.95
N ALA A 502 7.98 13.64 14.48
CA ALA A 502 8.36 14.80 13.67
C ALA A 502 7.88 14.71 12.20
N SER A 503 7.12 13.69 11.83
CA SER A 503 6.71 13.47 10.44
C SER A 503 5.79 14.59 9.95
N SER A 504 6.12 15.19 8.81
CA SER A 504 5.48 16.42 8.31
C SER A 504 5.38 16.41 6.79
N CYS A 505 4.40 17.12 6.24
CA CYS A 505 4.40 17.51 4.84
C CYS A 505 5.39 18.67 4.62
N LYS A 506 6.36 18.46 3.73
CA LYS A 506 7.40 19.43 3.36
C LYS A 506 6.82 20.78 2.94
N SER A 507 7.37 21.86 3.52
CA SER A 507 7.06 23.24 3.15
C SER A 507 7.72 23.69 1.83
N ASN A 508 7.26 24.84 1.30
CA ASN A 508 7.63 25.36 -0.02
C ASN A 508 7.28 24.36 -1.15
N ARG A 509 6.05 23.81 -1.10
CA ARG A 509 5.62 22.75 -2.02
C ARG A 509 4.10 22.69 -2.20
N ASP A 510 3.70 22.31 -3.40
CA ASP A 510 2.32 21.98 -3.75
C ASP A 510 2.02 20.50 -3.51
N TYR A 511 0.83 20.23 -2.98
CA TYR A 511 0.25 18.91 -2.85
C TYR A 511 -1.09 18.88 -3.57
N ALA A 512 -1.37 17.79 -4.27
CA ALA A 512 -2.70 17.52 -4.81
C ALA A 512 -3.30 16.27 -4.15
N LEU A 513 -4.60 16.30 -3.87
CA LEU A 513 -5.32 15.16 -3.31
C LEU A 513 -6.33 14.59 -4.32
N GLY A 514 -6.54 13.28 -4.24
CA GLY A 514 -7.55 12.57 -5.01
C GLY A 514 -8.24 11.51 -4.16
N ILE A 515 -9.35 10.97 -4.65
CA ILE A 515 -10.13 9.92 -3.99
C ILE A 515 -10.18 8.69 -4.90
N GLU A 516 -9.95 7.52 -4.34
CA GLU A 516 -10.22 6.24 -4.99
C GLU A 516 -11.31 5.51 -4.18
N TYR A 517 -12.37 5.07 -4.84
CA TYR A 517 -13.39 4.20 -4.23
C TYR A 517 -13.06 2.75 -4.50
N LEU A 518 -13.21 1.89 -3.49
CA LEU A 518 -12.94 0.46 -3.59
C LEU A 518 -14.19 -0.34 -3.20
N ASP A 519 -14.38 -1.46 -3.88
CA ASP A 519 -15.38 -2.46 -3.53
C ASP A 519 -14.87 -3.42 -2.44
N LYS A 520 -15.69 -4.43 -2.10
CA LYS A 520 -15.35 -5.44 -1.09
C LYS A 520 -14.16 -6.36 -1.43
N TYR A 521 -13.63 -6.31 -2.67
CA TYR A 521 -12.49 -7.08 -3.16
C TYR A 521 -11.29 -6.20 -3.58
N ASN A 522 -11.28 -4.92 -3.17
CA ASN A 522 -10.31 -3.89 -3.56
C ASN A 522 -10.31 -3.48 -5.04
N ARG A 523 -11.27 -3.93 -5.86
CA ARG A 523 -11.44 -3.34 -7.20
C ARG A 523 -11.75 -1.86 -7.01
N LYS A 524 -10.97 -1.01 -7.66
CA LYS A 524 -10.98 0.42 -7.37
C LYS A 524 -11.10 1.27 -8.63
N THR A 525 -11.61 2.49 -8.44
CA THR A 525 -11.58 3.49 -9.50
C THR A 525 -10.16 3.96 -9.79
N THR A 526 -9.97 4.59 -10.94
CA THR A 526 -8.84 5.51 -11.13
C THR A 526 -8.92 6.67 -10.13
N THR A 527 -7.86 7.46 -10.02
CA THR A 527 -7.87 8.63 -9.12
C THR A 527 -8.92 9.64 -9.58
N LEU A 528 -9.85 9.98 -8.68
CA LEU A 528 -10.90 10.96 -8.93
C LEU A 528 -10.58 12.28 -8.20
N THR A 529 -10.56 13.39 -8.93
CA THR A 529 -10.18 14.71 -8.40
C THR A 529 -11.31 15.73 -8.50
N ALA A 530 -11.33 16.71 -7.58
CA ALA A 530 -12.19 17.88 -7.69
C ALA A 530 -11.54 18.96 -8.58
N ILE A 531 -12.31 19.97 -9.00
CA ILE A 531 -11.80 21.11 -9.79
C ILE A 531 -10.66 21.85 -9.06
N LYS A 532 -10.77 21.98 -7.74
CA LYS A 532 -9.72 22.53 -6.87
C LYS A 532 -9.26 21.44 -5.92
N ASN A 533 -8.13 20.82 -6.24
CA ASN A 533 -7.57 19.72 -5.47
C ASN A 533 -6.11 19.93 -5.06
N THR A 534 -5.58 21.15 -5.17
CA THR A 534 -4.21 21.49 -4.79
C THR A 534 -4.15 22.42 -3.58
N ILE A 535 -3.07 22.30 -2.80
CA ILE A 535 -2.74 23.19 -1.69
C ILE A 535 -1.23 23.44 -1.65
N TYR A 536 -0.83 24.70 -1.47
CA TYR A 536 0.55 25.12 -1.29
C TYR A 536 0.86 25.27 0.20
N ILE A 537 1.94 24.64 0.68
CA ILE A 537 2.46 24.82 2.04
C ILE A 537 3.59 25.86 2.00
N PRO A 538 3.44 27.03 2.65
CA PRO A 538 4.47 28.07 2.61
C PRO A 538 5.67 27.74 3.50
N ASN A 539 6.84 28.31 3.18
CA ASN A 539 8.13 28.02 3.82
C ASN A 539 8.17 28.34 5.33
N GLU A 540 7.39 29.33 5.79
CA GLU A 540 7.19 29.65 7.21
C GLU A 540 6.64 28.47 8.03
N LYS A 541 6.03 27.46 7.39
CA LYS A 541 5.49 26.29 8.08
C LYS A 541 6.53 25.20 8.33
N SER A 542 7.81 25.42 7.99
CA SER A 542 8.90 24.46 8.17
C SER A 542 9.24 24.12 9.63
N GLU A 543 8.86 24.96 10.60
CA GLU A 543 9.03 24.69 12.02
C GLU A 543 7.88 23.87 12.66
N TYR A 544 6.83 23.58 11.88
CA TYR A 544 5.61 22.92 12.35
C TYR A 544 5.46 21.52 11.75
N LYS A 545 4.67 20.68 12.44
CA LYS A 545 4.11 19.45 11.88
C LYS A 545 2.93 19.79 10.99
N ASN A 546 3.13 19.70 9.69
CA ASN A 546 2.14 20.00 8.67
C ASN A 546 1.38 18.73 8.27
N THR A 547 0.06 18.77 8.44
CA THR A 547 -0.86 17.68 8.17
C THR A 547 -1.93 18.13 7.18
N LEU A 548 -2.12 17.37 6.11
CA LEU A 548 -3.15 17.66 5.12
C LEU A 548 -4.51 17.17 5.62
N GLN A 549 -5.55 17.99 5.42
CA GLN A 549 -6.93 17.65 5.73
C GLN A 549 -7.80 17.76 4.48
N ILE A 550 -8.73 16.82 4.34
CA ILE A 550 -9.70 16.79 3.25
C ILE A 550 -11.12 16.70 3.81
N GLN A 551 -12.00 17.54 3.26
CA GLN A 551 -13.41 17.62 3.60
C GLN A 551 -14.23 17.13 2.40
N ILE A 552 -14.86 15.97 2.49
CA ILE A 552 -15.67 15.35 1.42
C ILE A 552 -17.14 15.71 1.62
N ARG A 553 -17.76 16.26 0.58
CA ARG A 553 -19.18 16.67 0.59
C ARG A 553 -20.07 15.84 -0.33
N ASN A 554 -19.53 15.21 -1.36
CA ASN A 554 -20.32 14.35 -2.25
C ASN A 554 -20.79 13.08 -1.54
N LYS A 555 -21.84 12.45 -2.06
CA LYS A 555 -22.27 11.11 -1.63
C LYS A 555 -21.31 10.05 -2.20
N PRO A 556 -21.13 8.91 -1.53
CA PRO A 556 -20.36 7.80 -2.08
C PRO A 556 -21.14 7.07 -3.19
N PRO A 557 -20.45 6.39 -4.12
CA PRO A 557 -21.08 5.48 -5.07
C PRO A 557 -21.77 4.29 -4.36
N TYR A 558 -22.87 3.77 -4.93
CA TYR A 558 -23.69 2.73 -4.30
C TYR A 558 -22.97 1.39 -4.04
N TRP A 559 -21.91 1.12 -4.80
CA TRP A 559 -21.14 -0.13 -4.77
C TRP A 559 -19.90 -0.05 -3.87
N ALA A 560 -19.52 1.15 -3.45
CA ALA A 560 -18.26 1.36 -2.74
C ALA A 560 -18.39 0.89 -1.27
N ASP A 561 -17.49 -0.01 -0.86
CA ASP A 561 -17.35 -0.48 0.54
C ASP A 561 -16.46 0.49 1.33
N ARG A 562 -15.48 1.08 0.66
CA ARG A 562 -14.43 1.90 1.26
C ARG A 562 -13.85 2.89 0.27
N PHE A 563 -13.07 3.84 0.77
CA PHE A 563 -12.35 4.80 -0.04
C PHE A 563 -10.96 5.08 0.53
N LYS A 564 -10.06 5.51 -0.34
CA LYS A 564 -8.71 5.95 0.01
C LYS A 564 -8.46 7.35 -0.53
N ILE A 565 -7.61 8.08 0.18
CA ILE A 565 -7.09 9.36 -0.29
C ILE A 565 -5.71 9.11 -0.88
N VAL A 566 -5.48 9.62 -2.08
CA VAL A 566 -4.20 9.53 -2.77
C VAL A 566 -3.56 10.91 -2.83
N VAL A 567 -2.24 10.96 -2.73
CA VAL A 567 -1.47 12.20 -2.64
C VAL A 567 -0.51 12.30 -3.81
N LYS A 568 -0.51 13.45 -4.47
CA LYS A 568 0.47 13.85 -5.46
C LYS A 568 1.33 14.95 -4.87
N SER A 569 2.64 14.76 -4.92
CA SER A 569 3.64 15.74 -4.50
C SER A 569 4.86 15.63 -5.41
N GLN A 570 5.60 16.72 -5.57
CA GLN A 570 6.86 16.69 -6.29
C GLN A 570 7.88 15.79 -5.54
N PRO A 571 8.81 15.11 -6.24
CA PRO A 571 9.89 14.35 -5.60
C PRO A 571 10.80 15.22 -4.71
N LEU A 572 11.33 14.64 -3.63
CA LEU A 572 12.27 15.29 -2.74
C LEU A 572 13.69 15.04 -3.24
N THR A 573 14.26 16.03 -3.91
CA THR A 573 15.60 15.96 -4.53
C THR A 573 16.52 17.09 -4.07
N TYR A 574 16.20 17.70 -2.94
CA TYR A 574 17.01 18.75 -2.31
C TYR A 574 17.99 18.15 -1.31
N HIS A 575 18.99 18.92 -0.91
CA HIS A 575 19.90 18.59 0.17
C HIS A 575 19.90 19.70 1.20
N THR A 576 19.90 19.32 2.48
CA THR A 576 20.08 20.24 3.61
C THR A 576 21.57 20.44 3.84
N ILE A 577 22.00 21.70 3.97
CA ILE A 577 23.38 22.10 4.25
C ILE A 577 23.37 22.95 5.51
N THR A 578 24.09 22.49 6.53
CA THR A 578 24.26 23.20 7.79
C THR A 578 25.59 23.93 7.77
N VAL A 579 25.57 25.22 8.10
CA VAL A 579 26.75 26.08 8.03
C VAL A 579 27.02 26.68 9.40
N ASN A 580 28.16 26.29 9.96
CA ASN A 580 28.71 26.89 11.16
C ASN A 580 29.98 27.74 10.85
N ASN A 581 30.70 27.40 9.77
CA ASN A 581 32.01 27.98 9.43
C ASN A 581 31.96 28.81 8.14
N TYR A 582 32.18 30.11 8.25
CA TYR A 582 32.21 31.02 7.10
C TYR A 582 33.16 32.22 7.35
N TYR A 583 33.59 32.85 6.25
CA TYR A 583 34.58 33.93 6.22
C TYR A 583 34.18 35.00 5.20
N ILE A 584 34.28 36.27 5.56
CA ILE A 584 33.84 37.39 4.72
C ILE A 584 34.97 37.88 3.81
N GLU A 585 34.68 38.12 2.53
CA GLU A 585 35.56 38.78 1.57
C GLU A 585 34.78 39.91 0.87
N GLY A 586 34.87 41.12 1.41
CA GLY A 586 34.12 42.28 0.92
C GLY A 586 32.60 42.05 0.95
N ALA A 587 31.96 41.95 -0.21
CA ALA A 587 30.52 41.66 -0.34
C ALA A 587 30.20 40.16 -0.50
N PHE A 588 31.22 39.31 -0.52
CA PHE A 588 31.10 37.86 -0.69
C PHE A 588 31.38 37.13 0.62
N VAL A 589 30.88 35.90 0.72
CA VAL A 589 31.11 35.02 1.87
C VAL A 589 31.58 33.67 1.37
N TRP A 590 32.68 33.20 1.95
CA TRP A 590 33.22 31.87 1.78
C TRP A 590 32.71 30.95 2.88
N ILE A 591 31.94 29.93 2.51
CA ILE A 591 31.39 28.94 3.43
C ILE A 591 32.25 27.69 3.35
N ARG A 592 32.74 27.22 4.50
CA ARG A 592 33.48 25.96 4.60
C ARG A 592 32.50 24.80 4.67
N LEU A 593 32.66 23.81 3.81
CA LEU A 593 31.88 22.58 3.81
C LEU A 593 32.68 21.44 4.42
N GLU A 594 32.03 20.66 5.29
CA GLU A 594 32.62 19.51 5.95
C GLU A 594 31.95 18.20 5.54
N GLY A 595 32.66 17.10 5.77
CA GLY A 595 32.11 15.75 5.55
C GLY A 595 31.45 15.58 4.19
N ASN A 596 30.18 15.14 4.22
CA ASN A 596 29.36 14.85 3.06
C ASN A 596 28.81 16.11 2.35
N ASP A 597 28.92 17.30 2.96
CA ASP A 597 28.36 18.53 2.37
C ASP A 597 29.06 18.93 1.08
N LYS A 598 30.32 18.53 0.93
CA LYS A 598 31.16 18.80 -0.25
C LYS A 598 30.53 18.24 -1.54
N ASP A 599 29.84 17.11 -1.44
CA ASP A 599 29.23 16.42 -2.58
C ASP A 599 27.78 16.88 -2.87
N LYS A 600 27.17 17.69 -1.98
CA LYS A 600 25.78 18.15 -2.10
C LYS A 600 25.61 19.32 -3.07
N VAL A 601 26.66 20.10 -3.30
CA VAL A 601 26.61 21.40 -3.99
C VAL A 601 27.26 21.37 -5.36
N LYS A 602 26.77 22.20 -6.29
CA LYS A 602 27.39 22.40 -7.60
C LYS A 602 27.59 23.88 -7.94
N LEU A 603 28.59 24.16 -8.77
CA LEU A 603 28.86 25.50 -9.27
C LEU A 603 27.64 26.04 -10.04
N GLY A 604 27.20 27.26 -9.70
CA GLY A 604 26.09 27.95 -10.36
C GLY A 604 24.70 27.58 -9.83
N GLU A 605 24.58 26.66 -8.88
CA GLU A 605 23.32 26.26 -8.24
C GLU A 605 22.83 27.33 -7.23
N TYR A 606 21.52 27.35 -6.98
CA TYR A 606 20.91 28.23 -5.98
C TYR A 606 20.68 27.51 -4.65
N LEU A 607 20.99 28.20 -3.56
CA LEU A 607 20.66 27.81 -2.19
C LEU A 607 19.48 28.62 -1.69
N ILE A 608 18.54 27.95 -1.03
CA ILE A 608 17.37 28.53 -0.37
C ILE A 608 17.68 28.63 1.13
N LEU A 609 17.58 29.82 1.70
CA LEU A 609 17.80 30.03 3.13
C LEU A 609 16.59 29.54 3.93
N LYS A 610 16.81 28.59 4.86
CA LYS A 610 15.78 28.04 5.75
C LYS A 610 15.85 28.64 7.15
N LYS A 611 17.05 28.84 7.66
CA LYS A 611 17.28 29.38 8.99
C LYS A 611 18.54 30.24 9.00
N THR A 612 18.43 31.39 9.65
CA THR A 612 19.56 32.21 10.09
C THR A 612 20.01 31.75 11.48
N ASN A 613 21.17 32.19 11.97
CA ASN A 613 21.67 31.88 13.31
C ASN A 613 20.63 31.99 14.45
N THR A 614 19.64 32.89 14.32
CA THR A 614 18.64 33.18 15.37
C THR A 614 17.20 32.84 14.99
N LYS A 615 16.83 32.82 13.70
CA LYS A 615 15.43 32.74 13.28
C LYS A 615 15.22 31.86 12.04
N VAL A 616 14.15 31.08 12.06
CA VAL A 616 13.59 30.40 10.87
C VAL A 616 13.09 31.44 9.88
N GLN A 617 13.45 31.27 8.61
CA GLN A 617 13.13 32.20 7.55
C GLN A 617 11.77 31.85 6.93
N GLY A 618 10.83 32.80 6.96
CA GLY A 618 9.51 32.62 6.35
C GLY A 618 9.52 32.82 4.84
N ASP A 619 10.17 33.88 4.35
CA ASP A 619 10.25 34.21 2.93
C ASP A 619 11.23 33.32 2.16
N ILE A 620 10.97 33.08 0.89
CA ILE A 620 11.89 32.32 0.02
C ILE A 620 13.02 33.25 -0.41
N ILE A 621 14.17 33.13 0.26
CA ILE A 621 15.40 33.86 -0.08
C ILE A 621 16.37 32.91 -0.77
N LYS A 622 16.81 33.28 -1.98
CA LYS A 622 17.77 32.51 -2.78
C LYS A 622 19.12 33.23 -2.90
N THR A 623 20.21 32.46 -2.83
CA THR A 623 21.57 32.93 -3.16
C THR A 623 22.24 31.96 -4.13
N LYS A 624 23.08 32.46 -5.03
CA LYS A 624 23.75 31.64 -6.06
C LYS A 624 25.16 31.26 -5.61
N ILE A 625 25.56 30.01 -5.86
CA ILE A 625 26.94 29.56 -5.69
C ILE A 625 27.78 30.09 -6.85
N LEU A 626 28.74 30.94 -6.52
CA LEU A 626 29.61 31.63 -7.48
C LEU A 626 30.91 30.86 -7.72
N GLU A 627 31.38 30.11 -6.72
CA GLU A 627 32.59 29.31 -6.80
C GLU A 627 32.48 28.08 -5.90
N VAL A 628 33.14 26.99 -6.29
CA VAL A 628 33.30 25.75 -5.51
C VAL A 628 34.74 25.30 -5.68
N SER A 629 35.55 25.35 -4.62
CA SER A 629 36.98 25.08 -4.71
C SER A 629 37.59 24.65 -3.37
N SER A 630 38.66 23.85 -3.42
CA SER A 630 39.51 23.61 -2.26
C SER A 630 40.50 24.76 -2.13
N GLN A 631 40.54 25.39 -0.97
CA GLN A 631 41.37 26.56 -0.71
C GLN A 631 42.49 26.23 0.29
N PRO A 632 43.70 26.78 0.11
CA PRO A 632 44.76 26.68 1.10
C PRO A 632 44.42 27.52 2.34
N LYS A 633 45.25 27.38 3.38
CA LYS A 633 45.16 28.27 4.54
C LYS A 633 45.50 29.71 4.13
N ASP A 634 44.83 30.71 4.70
CA ASP A 634 45.11 32.14 4.49
C ASP A 634 45.02 32.59 3.00
N PHE A 635 44.01 32.12 2.27
CA PHE A 635 43.73 32.44 0.87
C PHE A 635 42.99 33.77 0.63
N ILE A 636 42.29 34.32 1.64
CA ILE A 636 41.57 35.59 1.57
C ILE A 636 42.53 36.73 1.92
N VAL A 637 42.79 37.59 0.93
CA VAL A 637 43.68 38.76 1.09
C VAL A 637 42.97 39.82 1.93
N GLU A 638 43.63 40.32 2.98
CA GLU A 638 43.10 41.32 3.95
C GLU A 638 41.99 40.85 4.91
N ASN A 639 41.89 39.56 5.18
CA ASN A 639 40.96 39.08 6.20
C ASN A 639 41.48 39.34 7.64
N THR A 640 40.56 39.43 8.60
CA THR A 640 40.85 39.66 10.03
C THR A 640 41.21 38.39 10.81
N ARG A 641 40.95 37.20 10.25
CA ARG A 641 41.08 35.88 10.87
C ARG A 641 41.59 34.81 9.91
N SER A 642 42.74 34.23 10.24
CA SER A 642 43.29 33.05 9.56
C SER A 642 42.26 31.92 9.36
N GLU A 643 41.97 31.64 8.10
CA GLU A 643 41.06 30.61 7.64
C GLU A 643 41.83 29.32 7.34
N PRO A 644 41.33 28.17 7.79
CA PRO A 644 41.99 26.89 7.61
C PRO A 644 41.90 26.43 6.15
N SER A 645 42.84 25.60 5.72
CA SER A 645 42.72 24.90 4.44
C SER A 645 41.49 23.99 4.46
N GLY A 646 40.72 23.96 3.36
CA GLY A 646 39.49 23.17 3.31
C GLY A 646 38.75 23.32 1.99
N PHE A 647 37.56 22.73 1.93
CA PHE A 647 36.66 22.85 0.77
C PHE A 647 35.64 23.96 1.03
N TYR A 648 35.51 24.88 0.08
CA TYR A 648 34.71 26.09 0.25
C TYR A 648 33.76 26.33 -0.93
N ILE A 649 32.67 27.01 -0.63
CA ILE A 649 31.80 27.65 -1.63
C ILE A 649 31.80 29.16 -1.43
N LYS A 650 31.77 29.91 -2.54
CA LYS A 650 31.63 31.37 -2.52
C LYS A 650 30.21 31.77 -2.86
N ILE A 651 29.57 32.57 -2.01
CA ILE A 651 28.23 33.12 -2.25
C ILE A 651 28.22 34.64 -2.08
N LYS A 652 27.18 35.28 -2.61
CA LYS A 652 26.84 36.68 -2.31
C LYS A 652 25.51 36.70 -1.56
N PRO A 653 25.50 36.88 -0.22
CA PRO A 653 24.25 37.00 0.53
C PRO A 653 23.38 38.12 -0.01
N SER A 654 22.08 37.85 -0.17
CA SER A 654 21.10 38.79 -0.70
C SER A 654 19.79 38.59 0.05
N GLY A 655 19.29 39.62 0.73
CA GLY A 655 18.10 39.52 1.61
C GLY A 655 18.39 38.96 3.01
N PHE A 656 19.65 38.62 3.31
CA PHE A 656 20.11 38.21 4.65
C PHE A 656 21.57 38.64 4.85
N SER A 657 22.03 38.63 6.09
CA SER A 657 23.43 38.93 6.44
C SER A 657 24.10 37.76 7.14
N MET A 658 25.38 37.56 6.82
CA MET A 658 26.31 36.67 7.52
C MET A 658 27.45 37.57 8.00
N ASN A 659 27.35 38.05 9.24
CA ASN A 659 28.27 39.05 9.81
C ASN A 659 29.14 38.44 10.91
N GLU A 660 30.45 38.64 10.83
CA GLU A 660 31.42 38.14 11.82
C GLU A 660 31.30 38.83 13.18
N ASN A 661 31.01 40.14 13.20
CA ASN A 661 30.94 40.96 14.42
C ASN A 661 29.84 40.57 15.41
N ASN A 662 28.83 39.81 14.96
CA ASN A 662 27.71 39.39 15.81
C ASN A 662 27.84 37.97 16.37
N ASN A 663 28.77 37.14 15.87
CA ASN A 663 28.66 35.70 16.06
C ASN A 663 29.86 35.02 16.71
N ILE A 664 31.01 35.69 16.89
CA ILE A 664 32.22 35.02 17.38
C ILE A 664 33.10 35.99 18.20
N THR A 665 33.17 35.77 19.52
CA THR A 665 34.27 36.31 20.34
C THR A 665 35.41 35.29 20.33
N ILE A 666 36.60 35.73 19.93
CA ILE A 666 37.82 34.92 20.05
C ILE A 666 38.53 35.35 21.34
N ASP A 667 38.40 34.54 22.39
CA ASP A 667 39.18 34.71 23.61
C ASP A 667 40.49 33.93 23.43
N ARG A 668 41.62 34.64 23.29
CA ARG A 668 42.95 34.03 23.21
C ARG A 668 43.67 34.23 24.54
N HIS A 669 44.14 33.13 25.11
CA HIS A 669 45.00 33.13 26.28
C HIS A 669 46.29 32.42 25.93
N ASP A 670 47.42 33.06 26.17
CA ASP A 670 48.75 32.56 25.91
C ASP A 670 49.61 32.62 27.17
N SER A 671 50.50 31.64 27.34
CA SER A 671 51.39 31.57 28.49
C SER A 671 52.67 30.87 28.11
N LYS A 672 53.80 31.44 28.56
CA LYS A 672 55.13 30.90 28.32
C LYS A 672 55.74 30.42 29.63
N GLY A 673 56.18 29.17 29.61
CA GLY A 673 56.88 28.51 30.70
C GLY A 673 58.31 28.20 30.30
N SER A 674 59.24 28.35 31.23
CA SER A 674 60.60 27.86 31.06
C SER A 674 61.03 27.06 32.29
N ALA A 675 61.79 26.00 32.06
CA ALA A 675 62.37 25.21 33.14
C ALA A 675 63.85 24.92 32.88
N SER A 676 64.62 24.87 33.95
CA SER A 676 66.02 24.41 33.95
C SER A 676 66.12 23.07 34.69
N LYS A 677 66.95 22.16 34.16
CA LYS A 677 67.35 20.85 34.72
C LYS A 677 66.20 19.92 35.20
N LYS A 678 66.13 18.71 34.60
CA LYS A 678 65.34 17.54 35.07
C LYS A 678 63.84 17.76 35.33
N ARG A 679 63.22 18.81 34.79
CA ARG A 679 61.78 19.12 34.95
C ARG A 679 61.16 19.48 33.62
N ASN A 680 59.88 19.13 33.42
CA ASN A 680 59.12 19.59 32.26
C ASN A 680 58.90 21.10 32.39
N PRO A 681 59.08 21.88 31.31
CA PRO A 681 58.65 23.27 31.31
C PRO A 681 57.13 23.31 31.48
N THR A 682 56.64 24.23 32.32
CA THR A 682 55.22 24.32 32.64
C THR A 682 54.77 25.76 32.47
N CYS A 683 53.63 25.97 31.81
CA CYS A 683 52.95 27.25 31.74
C CYS A 683 51.53 27.12 32.30
N TYR A 684 50.90 28.26 32.58
CA TYR A 684 49.57 28.30 33.17
C TYR A 684 48.71 29.28 32.38
N LEU A 685 47.64 28.78 31.79
CA LEU A 685 46.67 29.56 31.04
C LEU A 685 45.57 30.03 32.00
N ASP A 686 45.43 31.34 32.15
CA ASP A 686 44.33 31.96 32.91
C ASP A 686 43.09 32.06 32.02
N LEU A 687 42.24 31.05 32.10
CA LEU A 687 41.00 30.96 31.30
C LEU A 687 39.75 31.38 32.08
N PHE A 688 39.93 31.73 33.35
CA PHE A 688 38.86 31.77 34.34
C PHE A 688 38.70 33.14 34.95
N THR A 689 39.50 34.15 34.57
CA THR A 689 39.34 35.51 35.07
C THR A 689 39.25 36.58 33.99
N ASP A 690 38.37 37.56 34.22
CA ASP A 690 38.28 38.78 33.40
C ASP A 690 39.43 39.75 33.73
N LEU A 691 39.62 40.78 32.88
CA LEU A 691 40.59 41.87 33.07
C LEU A 691 40.56 42.53 34.46
N ASN A 692 39.44 42.40 35.20
CA ASN A 692 39.22 42.94 36.54
C ASN A 692 39.37 41.91 37.68
N ALA A 693 39.94 40.72 37.42
CA ALA A 693 40.19 39.66 38.39
C ALA A 693 38.95 38.97 39.02
N THR A 694 37.75 39.14 38.44
CA THR A 694 36.55 38.36 38.76
C THR A 694 36.52 37.01 38.04
N PRO A 695 36.00 35.93 38.66
CA PRO A 695 35.77 34.65 37.99
C PRO A 695 34.81 34.80 36.80
N LYS A 696 35.27 34.41 35.60
CA LYS A 696 34.53 34.48 34.33
C LYS A 696 33.73 33.19 34.15
N ASN A 697 32.47 33.20 34.56
CA ASN A 697 31.55 32.10 34.26
C ASN A 697 30.93 32.36 32.88
N GLN A 698 31.42 31.66 31.86
CA GLN A 698 30.97 31.88 30.48
C GLN A 698 30.56 30.57 29.80
N PRO A 699 29.29 30.45 29.39
CA PRO A 699 28.81 29.27 28.69
C PRO A 699 29.48 29.12 27.33
N ILE A 700 29.77 27.87 26.99
CA ILE A 700 30.33 27.46 25.70
C ILE A 700 29.23 26.66 24.98
N LEU A 701 28.61 27.28 23.99
CA LEU A 701 27.52 26.68 23.24
C LEU A 701 28.04 25.65 22.24
N ALA A 702 27.22 24.64 21.94
CA ALA A 702 27.44 23.68 20.88
C ALA A 702 27.70 24.39 19.54
N GLY A 703 28.64 23.86 18.75
CA GLY A 703 29.13 24.48 17.53
C GLY A 703 30.21 25.54 17.74
N SER A 704 30.60 25.84 18.97
CA SER A 704 31.84 26.56 19.27
C SER A 704 33.06 25.66 18.98
N SER A 705 34.25 26.26 18.81
CA SER A 705 35.51 25.51 18.68
C SER A 705 36.50 25.94 19.75
N ILE A 706 37.25 25.00 20.31
CA ILE A 706 38.42 25.30 21.15
C ILE A 706 39.66 24.81 20.42
N HIS A 707 40.55 25.74 20.07
CA HIS A 707 41.86 25.38 19.53
C HIS A 707 42.89 25.47 20.64
N LEU A 708 43.55 24.36 20.95
CA LEU A 708 44.65 24.30 21.89
C LEU A 708 45.94 24.01 21.13
N THR A 709 46.95 24.86 21.32
CA THR A 709 48.29 24.66 20.79
C THR A 709 49.28 24.57 21.93
N ILE A 710 50.18 23.59 21.84
CA ILE A 710 51.33 23.41 22.71
C ILE A 710 52.56 23.35 21.83
N ASN A 711 53.41 24.36 21.93
CA ASN A 711 54.72 24.39 21.30
C ASN A 711 55.78 24.20 22.37
N SER A 712 56.42 23.03 22.38
CA SER A 712 57.46 22.68 23.34
C SER A 712 58.80 22.62 22.62
N SER A 713 59.83 23.26 23.15
CA SER A 713 61.19 23.12 22.62
C SER A 713 62.19 22.75 23.70
N PHE A 714 63.15 21.90 23.35
CA PHE A 714 64.25 21.49 24.21
C PHE A 714 65.57 21.60 23.48
N ASN A 715 66.53 22.31 24.07
CA ASN A 715 67.85 22.47 23.49
C ASN A 715 68.79 21.35 23.95
N TYR A 716 69.16 20.43 23.05
CA TYR A 716 70.19 19.40 23.25
C TYR A 716 71.55 19.82 22.67
N LYS A 717 72.64 19.16 23.10
CA LYS A 717 73.99 19.35 22.52
C LYS A 717 74.05 18.96 21.03
N SER A 718 73.14 18.09 20.59
CA SER A 718 73.03 17.57 19.21
C SER A 718 72.05 18.34 18.33
N GLY A 719 71.41 19.41 18.83
CA GLY A 719 70.37 20.17 18.14
C GLY A 719 69.16 20.46 19.03
N ALA A 720 68.33 21.44 18.66
CA ALA A 720 67.08 21.72 19.35
C ALA A 720 65.98 20.74 18.87
N SER A 721 65.26 20.11 19.79
CA SER A 721 63.99 19.47 19.49
C SER A 721 62.88 20.51 19.60
N VAL A 722 61.97 20.51 18.63
CA VAL A 722 60.75 21.33 18.67
C VAL A 722 59.59 20.40 18.38
N HIS A 723 58.63 20.38 19.29
CA HIS A 723 57.41 19.59 19.19
C HIS A 723 56.23 20.54 19.17
N LEU A 724 55.49 20.51 18.06
CA LEU A 724 54.25 21.25 17.90
C LEU A 724 53.08 20.28 17.98
N TRP A 725 52.23 20.49 18.97
CA TRP A 725 50.95 19.80 19.09
C TRP A 725 49.82 20.81 18.97
N GLN A 726 48.86 20.52 18.10
CA GLN A 726 47.70 21.36 17.86
C GLN A 726 46.47 20.47 17.75
N GLN A 727 45.43 20.80 18.50
CA GLN A 727 44.15 20.14 18.38
C GLN A 727 43.02 21.15 18.40
N THR A 728 42.07 20.94 17.50
CA THR A 728 40.78 21.63 17.50
C THR A 728 39.75 20.70 18.10
N PHE A 729 39.04 21.18 19.11
CA PHE A 729 37.90 20.51 19.71
C PHE A 729 36.64 21.23 19.27
N GLU A 730 35.85 20.61 18.39
CA GLU A 730 34.53 21.11 18.03
C GLU A 730 33.54 20.70 19.13
N ILE A 731 32.87 21.69 19.70
CA ILE A 731 32.01 21.56 20.87
C ILE A 731 30.68 20.91 20.46
N GLN A 732 30.42 19.71 20.98
CA GLN A 732 29.28 18.89 20.59
C GLN A 732 28.02 19.11 21.44
N ARG A 733 28.15 19.76 22.60
CA ARG A 733 27.07 20.08 23.54
C ARG A 733 27.35 21.39 24.24
N ASP A 734 26.32 21.98 24.84
CA ASP A 734 26.48 23.15 25.67
C ASP A 734 27.22 22.78 26.97
N TYR A 735 28.19 23.61 27.34
CA TYR A 735 28.92 23.56 28.60
C TYR A 735 28.62 24.82 29.41
N ILE A 736 28.45 24.67 30.72
CA ILE A 736 28.19 25.80 31.64
C ILE A 736 29.37 26.77 31.63
N ASP A 737 30.59 26.22 31.63
CA ASP A 737 31.85 26.95 31.56
C ASP A 737 32.97 26.06 30.98
N ILE A 738 34.18 26.62 30.94
CA ILE A 738 35.36 25.92 30.43
C ILE A 738 35.87 24.82 31.38
N GLU A 739 35.45 24.83 32.65
CA GLU A 739 35.77 23.77 33.61
C GLU A 739 34.91 22.53 33.37
N ASP A 740 33.61 22.70 33.12
CA ASP A 740 32.71 21.61 32.69
C ASP A 740 33.23 20.97 31.39
N TRP A 741 33.72 21.79 30.44
CA TRP A 741 34.38 21.27 29.24
C TRP A 741 35.65 20.48 29.55
N TYR A 742 36.55 21.00 30.40
CA TYR A 742 37.79 20.30 30.77
C TYR A 742 37.49 18.95 31.45
N ASN A 743 36.51 18.92 32.36
CA ASN A 743 36.15 17.71 33.09
C ASN A 743 35.58 16.62 32.18
N ASP A 744 34.86 17.01 31.12
CA ASP A 744 34.29 16.06 30.15
C ASP A 744 35.32 15.58 29.11
N ILE A 745 36.12 16.51 28.57
CA ILE A 745 36.96 16.25 27.40
C ILE A 745 38.41 15.90 27.75
N LEU A 746 38.99 16.50 28.79
CA LEU A 746 40.43 16.42 29.07
C LEU A 746 40.79 15.66 30.36
N LEU A 747 39.91 15.65 31.36
CA LEU A 747 40.21 15.01 32.65
C LEU A 747 40.53 13.51 32.48
N GLY A 748 41.70 13.11 32.99
CA GLY A 748 42.19 11.73 32.93
C GLY A 748 42.74 11.29 31.56
N ARG A 749 42.75 12.17 30.54
CA ARG A 749 43.31 11.86 29.21
C ARG A 749 44.75 12.35 29.07
N SER A 750 45.62 11.52 28.51
CA SER A 750 47.00 11.92 28.16
C SER A 750 47.03 12.38 26.70
N MET A 751 47.73 13.49 26.39
CA MET A 751 47.83 14.00 25.03
C MET A 751 48.98 13.31 24.28
N PRO A 752 48.72 12.62 23.16
CA PRO A 752 49.77 12.02 22.35
C PRO A 752 50.58 13.11 21.64
N ALA A 753 51.91 12.99 21.65
CA ALA A 753 52.77 13.78 20.77
C ALA A 753 52.58 13.37 19.30
N SER A 754 52.70 14.33 18.40
CA SER A 754 52.65 14.15 16.95
C SER A 754 53.97 13.53 16.44
N GLY A 755 53.86 12.41 15.72
CA GLY A 755 54.92 11.82 14.91
C GLY A 755 56.05 11.16 15.70
N ASP A 756 56.46 9.96 15.26
CA ASP A 756 57.61 9.20 15.76
C ASP A 756 57.52 8.66 17.19
N GLY A 757 56.75 7.57 17.39
CA GLY A 757 57.09 6.39 18.22
C GLY A 757 57.64 6.55 19.66
N GLY A 758 57.68 7.74 20.24
CA GLY A 758 58.31 8.05 21.52
C GLY A 758 57.31 8.40 22.62
N ASN A 759 57.66 8.05 23.87
CA ASN A 759 56.87 8.29 25.09
C ASN A 759 56.89 9.76 25.55
N TYR A 760 56.51 10.69 24.68
CA TYR A 760 56.46 12.13 24.95
C TYR A 760 55.01 12.57 25.22
N LEU A 761 54.61 12.64 26.49
CA LEU A 761 53.24 12.97 26.89
C LEU A 761 53.20 14.30 27.65
N GLY A 762 52.70 15.33 26.99
CA GLY A 762 52.26 16.56 27.66
C GLY A 762 50.99 16.27 28.47
N LYS A 763 50.86 16.94 29.61
CA LYS A 763 49.68 16.83 30.47
C LYS A 763 49.10 18.21 30.71
N VAL A 764 47.78 18.29 30.63
CA VAL A 764 47.01 19.48 30.98
C VAL A 764 46.25 19.18 32.26
N PHE A 765 46.45 20.01 33.26
CA PHE A 765 45.79 19.88 34.56
C PHE A 765 45.03 21.16 34.88
N LEU A 766 43.82 21.01 35.40
CA LEU A 766 43.15 22.10 36.10
C LEU A 766 43.76 22.26 37.49
N VAL A 767 44.30 23.44 37.79
CA VAL A 767 44.93 23.75 39.08
C VAL A 767 44.37 25.04 39.67
N THR A 768 44.32 25.12 41.00
CA THR A 768 43.86 26.31 41.73
C THR A 768 45.00 26.88 42.57
N GLY A 769 45.21 28.19 42.50
CA GLY A 769 46.32 28.85 43.18
C GLY A 769 46.52 30.31 42.82
N TYR A 770 47.70 30.84 43.12
CA TYR A 770 48.11 32.20 42.76
C TYR A 770 49.58 32.27 42.39
N PHE A 771 49.98 33.35 41.71
CA PHE A 771 51.37 33.59 41.33
C PHE A 771 52.09 34.46 42.35
N ASN A 772 53.17 33.93 42.95
CA ASN A 772 54.11 34.68 43.77
C ASN A 772 55.55 34.28 43.41
N ARG A 773 56.08 34.85 42.32
CA ARG A 773 57.33 34.44 41.62
C ARG A 773 57.35 33.00 41.08
N ARG A 774 56.54 32.09 41.64
CA ARG A 774 56.19 30.74 41.19
C ARG A 774 54.71 30.49 41.50
N PHE A 775 54.10 29.51 40.85
CA PHE A 775 52.72 29.10 41.16
C PHE A 775 52.65 28.45 42.54
N VAL A 776 51.74 28.93 43.39
CA VAL A 776 51.47 28.39 44.73
C VAL A 776 50.06 27.79 44.73
N PRO A 777 49.89 26.47 44.94
CA PRO A 777 48.58 25.86 45.06
C PRO A 777 47.81 26.41 46.25
N ASP A 778 46.55 26.77 46.01
CA ASP A 778 45.60 27.24 47.04
C ASP A 778 44.19 26.85 46.59
N ALA A 779 43.46 26.14 47.45
CA ALA A 779 42.11 25.68 47.15
C ALA A 779 41.12 26.84 46.93
N ASN A 780 41.41 28.01 47.50
CA ASN A 780 40.60 29.23 47.36
C ASN A 780 41.17 30.22 46.31
N GLY A 781 42.22 29.84 45.59
CA GLY A 781 42.90 30.67 44.59
C GLY A 781 42.18 30.77 43.23
N LYS A 782 42.82 31.44 42.27
CA LYS A 782 42.35 31.46 40.87
C LYS A 782 42.58 30.10 40.20
N LYS A 783 41.70 29.71 39.28
CA LYS A 783 41.86 28.50 38.46
C LYS A 783 42.73 28.80 37.24
N TYR A 784 43.58 27.85 36.87
CA TYR A 784 44.42 27.89 35.68
C TYR A 784 44.45 26.51 35.01
N LEU A 785 44.59 26.47 33.69
CA LEU A 785 45.05 25.26 33.01
C LEU A 785 46.58 25.23 33.02
N MET A 786 47.14 24.35 33.85
CA MET A 786 48.57 24.04 33.88
C MET A 786 48.91 23.10 32.74
N VAL A 787 49.76 23.56 31.81
CA VAL A 787 50.20 22.80 30.65
C VAL A 787 51.67 22.45 30.82
N THR A 788 52.02 21.17 30.79
CA THR A 788 53.41 20.70 30.80
C THR A 788 53.92 20.49 29.38
N GLY A 789 55.21 20.75 29.17
CA GLY A 789 55.90 20.51 27.90
C GLY A 789 55.85 19.03 27.50
N LEU A 790 55.88 18.80 26.19
CA LEU A 790 55.71 17.48 25.56
C LEU A 790 56.90 16.55 25.83
N GLU A 791 58.07 17.11 26.11
CA GLU A 791 59.30 16.38 26.34
C GLU A 791 59.83 16.58 27.77
N SER A 792 60.37 15.51 28.37
CA SER A 792 61.09 15.54 29.65
C SER A 792 62.56 15.26 29.39
N GLY A 793 63.46 15.97 30.05
CA GLY A 793 64.91 15.73 29.94
C GLY A 793 65.41 14.46 30.63
N ASN A 794 64.55 13.46 30.91
CA ASN A 794 64.88 12.27 31.67
C ASN A 794 64.66 11.01 30.81
N LEU A 795 65.66 10.66 30.00
CA LEU A 795 65.73 9.37 29.32
C LEU A 795 66.28 8.34 30.32
N ASN A 796 65.39 7.43 30.73
CA ASN A 796 65.63 6.17 31.45
C ASN A 796 66.13 6.25 32.90
N GLY A 797 65.52 5.38 33.71
CA GLY A 797 65.95 5.10 35.06
C GLY A 797 67.37 4.53 35.09
N ASP A 798 68.00 4.76 36.23
CA ASP A 798 69.33 4.35 36.66
C ASP A 798 70.55 5.23 36.35
N ILE A 799 71.13 5.60 37.50
CA ILE A 799 72.53 5.83 37.80
C ILE A 799 73.13 7.23 37.56
N THR A 800 73.81 7.61 38.63
CA THR A 800 74.75 8.70 38.85
C THR A 800 75.52 9.10 37.60
N ASP A 801 75.36 10.35 37.19
CA ASP A 801 76.53 11.15 36.84
C ASP A 801 76.35 12.57 37.36
N ILE A 802 77.12 12.82 38.41
CA ILE A 802 77.39 14.12 38.97
C ILE A 802 78.43 14.74 38.04
N PHE A 803 78.14 15.94 37.54
CA PHE A 803 79.02 16.81 36.74
C PHE A 803 79.13 16.50 35.23
N ASP A 804 78.33 17.20 34.42
CA ASP A 804 78.95 18.20 33.53
C ASP A 804 77.99 19.37 33.22
N GLY A 805 78.48 20.58 33.42
CA GLY A 805 77.75 21.83 33.39
C GLY A 805 77.63 22.42 31.98
N ALA A 806 76.54 22.11 31.27
CA ALA A 806 76.12 22.87 30.09
C ALA A 806 74.61 23.14 30.17
N GLY A 807 74.21 24.41 30.07
CA GLY A 807 72.83 24.88 30.28
C GLY A 807 71.83 24.26 29.30
N LYS A 808 70.91 23.44 29.82
CA LYS A 808 69.78 22.88 29.08
C LYS A 808 68.50 23.55 29.58
N SER A 809 67.83 24.29 28.71
CA SER A 809 66.54 24.95 28.98
C SER A 809 65.47 24.34 28.10
N GLY A 810 64.39 23.88 28.72
CA GLY A 810 63.14 23.58 28.01
C GLY A 810 62.22 24.79 28.08
N THR A 811 61.53 25.07 26.99
CA THR A 811 60.45 26.07 26.95
C THR A 811 59.17 25.41 26.49
N VAL A 812 58.06 25.87 27.05
CA VAL A 812 56.71 25.57 26.56
C VAL A 812 56.00 26.89 26.32
N ASP A 813 55.43 27.02 25.14
CA ASP A 813 54.54 28.11 24.76
C ASP A 813 53.21 27.46 24.42
N ALA A 814 52.21 27.69 25.27
CA ALA A 814 50.87 27.19 25.04
C ALA A 814 49.91 28.36 24.85
N TRP A 815 48.97 28.20 23.94
CA TRP A 815 47.84 29.10 23.85
C TRP A 815 46.58 28.33 23.52
N ILE A 816 45.47 28.87 24.00
CA ILE A 816 44.14 28.38 23.74
C ILE A 816 43.32 29.53 23.16
N SER A 817 42.57 29.23 22.11
CA SER A 817 41.61 30.17 21.54
C SER A 817 40.24 29.54 21.53
N LEU A 818 39.30 30.17 22.23
CA LEU A 818 37.89 29.81 22.22
C LEU A 818 37.19 30.62 21.12
N ARG A 819 36.58 29.93 20.17
CA ARG A 819 35.70 30.51 19.17
C ARG A 819 34.26 30.18 19.55
N LYS A 820 33.52 31.16 20.04
CA LYS A 820 32.10 30.98 20.37
C LYS A 820 31.26 30.98 19.10
N SER A 821 30.30 30.06 19.01
CA SER A 821 29.23 30.12 18.00
C SER A 821 27.98 30.79 18.57
N SER A 822 27.23 31.50 17.73
CA SER A 822 25.92 32.05 18.05
C SER A 822 24.77 31.29 17.39
N GLY A 823 25.04 30.09 16.85
CA GLY A 823 24.08 29.25 16.14
C GLY A 823 24.34 29.11 14.63
N ASP A 824 23.68 28.13 14.03
CA ASP A 824 23.95 27.69 12.66
C ASP A 824 23.02 28.34 11.61
N TYR A 825 23.55 28.51 10.40
CA TYR A 825 22.75 28.78 9.21
C TYR A 825 22.37 27.47 8.54
N ILE A 826 21.14 27.39 8.01
CA ILE A 826 20.65 26.20 7.31
C ILE A 826 20.15 26.60 5.93
N PHE A 827 20.68 25.92 4.92
CA PHE A 827 20.31 26.08 3.52
C PHE A 827 19.72 24.78 2.96
N GLU A 828 18.85 24.91 1.97
CA GLU A 828 18.42 23.81 1.10
C GLU A 828 18.92 24.07 -0.32
N THR A 829 19.39 23.04 -1.03
CA THR A 829 19.61 23.17 -2.49
C THR A 829 18.28 23.25 -3.23
N GLU A 830 18.27 23.85 -4.42
CA GLU A 830 17.06 23.88 -5.23
C GLU A 830 16.68 22.47 -5.71
N PRO A 831 15.41 22.03 -5.53
CA PRO A 831 14.99 20.72 -5.98
C PRO A 831 15.22 20.56 -7.49
N LYS A 832 15.82 19.45 -7.90
CA LYS A 832 15.96 19.12 -9.32
C LYS A 832 14.58 18.91 -9.94
N LYS A 833 14.31 19.58 -11.07
CA LYS A 833 13.06 19.41 -11.83
C LYS A 833 12.96 17.96 -12.31
N SER A 834 11.87 17.28 -11.95
CA SER A 834 11.53 15.93 -12.44
C SER A 834 10.51 16.00 -13.58
N ILE A 835 10.55 14.98 -14.44
CA ILE A 835 9.71 14.77 -15.62
C ILE A 835 8.37 14.07 -15.23
N ASP A 836 8.33 13.35 -14.11
CA ASP A 836 7.17 12.53 -13.70
C ASP A 836 6.16 13.32 -12.85
N GLN A 837 5.55 14.34 -13.44
CA GLN A 837 4.70 15.29 -12.72
C GLN A 837 3.25 14.85 -12.51
N ASP A 838 2.81 13.65 -12.92
CA ASP A 838 1.38 13.28 -12.94
C ASP A 838 0.94 12.05 -12.12
N LEU A 839 1.84 11.49 -11.31
CA LEU A 839 1.52 10.35 -10.46
C LEU A 839 0.97 10.77 -9.09
N PHE A 840 -0.12 10.13 -8.69
CA PHE A 840 -0.63 10.11 -7.32
C PHE A 840 -0.15 8.83 -6.64
N TYR A 841 0.06 8.86 -5.32
CA TYR A 841 0.46 7.70 -4.55
C TYR A 841 -0.57 7.38 -3.47
N GLU A 842 -0.80 6.08 -3.24
CA GLU A 842 -1.67 5.60 -2.18
C GLU A 842 -1.11 5.89 -0.78
N THR A 843 -2.02 6.23 0.14
CA THR A 843 -1.73 6.38 1.58
C THR A 843 -2.02 5.10 2.37
N GLU A 844 -1.52 5.04 3.61
CA GLU A 844 -1.76 3.93 4.57
C GLU A 844 -3.25 3.82 4.93
N GLN A 845 -3.89 4.96 5.19
CA GLN A 845 -5.27 5.01 5.67
C GLN A 845 -6.28 4.57 4.61
N THR A 846 -7.25 3.79 5.07
CA THR A 846 -8.42 3.38 4.29
C THR A 846 -9.65 3.58 5.14
N PHE A 847 -10.65 4.25 4.58
CA PHE A 847 -11.84 4.68 5.30
C PHE A 847 -13.07 3.92 4.81
N GLU A 848 -13.95 3.56 5.73
CA GLU A 848 -15.14 2.77 5.40
C GLU A 848 -16.29 3.65 4.92
N ILE A 849 -17.20 3.03 4.18
CA ILE A 849 -18.49 3.61 3.82
C ILE A 849 -19.55 2.76 4.50
N ILE A 850 -20.30 3.38 5.41
CA ILE A 850 -21.34 2.69 6.19
C ILE A 850 -22.64 3.42 5.95
N ASN A 851 -23.71 2.68 5.64
CA ASN A 851 -25.03 3.24 5.34
C ASN A 851 -25.00 4.31 4.22
N ASN A 852 -24.18 4.10 3.19
CA ASN A 852 -23.96 5.06 2.09
C ASN A 852 -23.45 6.45 2.53
N GLN A 853 -22.67 6.51 3.61
CA GLN A 853 -22.02 7.73 4.09
C GLN A 853 -20.52 7.49 4.34
N HIS A 854 -19.69 8.45 3.95
CA HIS A 854 -18.24 8.38 4.17
C HIS A 854 -17.93 8.48 5.68
N LYS A 855 -17.09 7.56 6.18
CA LYS A 855 -16.54 7.64 7.53
C LYS A 855 -15.24 8.44 7.54
N GLY A 856 -15.06 9.27 8.56
CA GLY A 856 -13.88 10.11 8.74
C GLY A 856 -13.26 9.93 10.11
N ASN A 857 -11.94 10.13 10.22
CA ASN A 857 -11.24 10.03 11.51
C ASN A 857 -11.37 11.29 12.38
N VAL A 858 -11.79 12.42 11.81
CA VAL A 858 -12.11 13.65 12.55
C VAL A 858 -13.61 13.83 12.67
N GLN A 859 -14.33 13.61 11.58
CA GLN A 859 -15.79 13.71 11.53
C GLN A 859 -16.35 12.80 10.45
N ASP A 860 -17.39 12.04 10.78
CA ASP A 860 -18.17 11.29 9.81
C ASP A 860 -19.06 12.21 8.98
N GLN A 861 -19.35 11.80 7.74
CA GLN A 861 -20.38 12.44 6.94
C GLN A 861 -21.75 12.18 7.57
N ASP A 862 -22.57 13.23 7.66
CA ASP A 862 -23.99 13.12 7.97
C ASP A 862 -24.78 13.90 6.93
N LEU A 863 -25.37 13.17 5.99
CA LEU A 863 -26.13 13.75 4.88
C LEU A 863 -27.44 14.42 5.33
N SER A 864 -27.98 14.06 6.51
CA SER A 864 -29.20 14.65 7.03
C SER A 864 -28.98 16.05 7.60
N LEU A 865 -27.81 16.25 8.22
CA LEU A 865 -27.36 17.53 8.77
C LEU A 865 -26.47 18.33 7.79
N ASN A 866 -26.26 17.81 6.59
CA ASN A 866 -25.33 18.36 5.59
C ASN A 866 -23.89 18.52 6.12
N ASN A 867 -23.48 17.62 7.02
CA ASN A 867 -22.13 17.57 7.55
C ASN A 867 -21.23 16.77 6.61
N PRO A 868 -20.04 17.30 6.27
CA PRO A 868 -19.05 16.60 5.46
C PRO A 868 -18.39 15.46 6.25
N ALA A 869 -17.75 14.52 5.55
CA ALA A 869 -16.67 13.74 6.18
C ALA A 869 -15.40 14.59 6.23
N ILE A 870 -14.75 14.64 7.40
CA ILE A 870 -13.46 15.31 7.59
C ILE A 870 -12.41 14.24 7.90
N ILE A 871 -11.39 14.21 7.05
CA ILE A 871 -10.25 13.30 7.17
C ILE A 871 -8.97 14.11 7.38
N SER A 872 -8.22 13.76 8.42
CA SER A 872 -6.84 14.21 8.63
C SER A 872 -5.90 13.08 8.21
N LEU A 873 -5.08 13.32 7.18
CA LEU A 873 -4.19 12.31 6.62
C LEU A 873 -2.99 12.07 7.54
N ASP A 874 -2.51 10.83 7.59
CA ASP A 874 -1.22 10.49 8.21
C ASP A 874 -0.04 10.56 7.24
N PHE A 875 -0.29 10.96 5.99
CA PHE A 875 0.73 11.12 4.97
C PHE A 875 1.79 12.15 5.39
N PHE A 876 3.05 11.80 5.13
CA PHE A 876 4.19 12.69 5.28
C PHE A 876 5.25 12.34 4.22
N ASN A 877 6.15 13.28 3.98
CA ASN A 877 7.29 13.08 3.08
C ASN A 877 8.60 13.63 3.66
N CYS A 878 8.58 14.31 4.81
CA CYS A 878 9.79 14.73 5.50
C CYS A 878 9.61 14.64 7.02
N TYR A 879 10.69 14.86 7.75
CA TYR A 879 10.71 15.03 9.19
C TYR A 879 11.11 16.46 9.52
N ALA A 880 10.18 17.22 10.10
CA ALA A 880 10.44 18.58 10.56
C ALA A 880 11.03 18.53 11.97
N GLN A 881 12.16 19.21 12.18
CA GLN A 881 12.91 19.13 13.44
C GLN A 881 12.65 20.32 14.39
N GLY A 882 11.64 21.14 14.09
CA GLY A 882 11.20 22.26 14.94
C GLY A 882 12.10 23.50 14.91
N ASN A 883 13.17 23.49 14.10
CA ASN A 883 14.12 24.59 13.94
C ASN A 883 14.22 25.08 12.48
N GLY A 884 13.22 24.78 11.65
CA GLY A 884 13.21 25.08 10.22
C GLY A 884 13.89 24.03 9.33
N THR A 885 14.57 23.04 9.94
CA THR A 885 15.15 21.90 9.22
C THR A 885 14.07 20.89 8.90
N GLU A 886 13.95 20.52 7.62
CA GLU A 886 13.06 19.48 7.13
C GLU A 886 13.90 18.43 6.40
N SER A 887 14.11 17.30 7.07
CA SER A 887 15.03 16.25 6.61
C SER A 887 14.27 15.05 6.07
N TYR A 888 14.83 14.40 5.05
CA TYR A 888 14.26 13.16 4.49
C TYR A 888 15.31 12.09 4.23
N ALA A 889 16.61 12.40 4.33
CA ALA A 889 17.70 11.45 4.17
C ALA A 889 18.34 11.11 5.53
N ILE A 890 18.85 9.88 5.68
CA ILE A 890 19.59 9.48 6.87
C ILE A 890 20.80 10.39 7.06
N LYS A 891 20.93 10.95 8.26
CA LYS A 891 21.97 11.93 8.65
C LYS A 891 22.03 13.21 7.78
N ASP A 892 21.01 13.44 6.94
CA ASP A 892 21.07 14.37 5.82
C ASP A 892 22.31 14.18 4.92
N ALA A 893 22.92 13.00 4.94
CA ALA A 893 24.16 12.74 4.23
C ALA A 893 23.92 12.44 2.73
N PHE A 894 24.94 12.70 1.92
CA PHE A 894 24.89 12.44 0.48
C PHE A 894 24.83 10.93 0.20
N ASN A 895 24.00 10.52 -0.78
CA ASN A 895 23.81 9.12 -1.19
C ASN A 895 23.42 8.13 -0.07
N LYS A 896 22.83 8.61 1.02
CA LYS A 896 22.25 7.73 2.06
C LYS A 896 20.79 7.39 1.75
N PRO A 897 20.25 6.31 2.34
CA PRO A 897 18.83 5.99 2.23
C PRO A 897 17.99 7.21 2.56
N SER A 898 16.95 7.43 1.76
CA SER A 898 16.07 8.59 1.89
C SER A 898 14.62 8.15 1.81
N LEU A 899 13.75 8.91 2.47
CA LEU A 899 12.31 8.75 2.39
C LEU A 899 11.83 9.17 0.99
N ASN A 900 11.04 8.32 0.37
CA ASN A 900 10.40 8.59 -0.90
C ASN A 900 8.91 8.21 -0.83
N ILE A 901 8.13 8.71 -1.80
CA ILE A 901 6.74 8.36 -1.99
C ILE A 901 6.70 7.36 -3.16
N ASP A 902 6.88 6.08 -2.85
CA ASP A 902 7.18 5.03 -3.84
C ASP A 902 6.44 3.71 -3.54
N LEU A 903 5.27 3.78 -2.89
CA LEU A 903 4.47 2.59 -2.57
C LEU A 903 3.68 2.13 -3.80
N ARG A 904 2.48 2.67 -4.03
CA ARG A 904 1.64 2.34 -5.19
C ARG A 904 1.19 3.61 -5.92
N PRO A 905 1.63 3.84 -7.16
CA PRO A 905 1.22 4.95 -7.99
C PRO A 905 -0.11 4.67 -8.67
N THR A 906 -0.81 5.74 -9.00
CA THR A 906 -2.08 5.76 -9.71
C THR A 906 -2.17 7.09 -10.45
N THR A 907 -3.00 7.15 -11.48
CA THR A 907 -3.16 8.33 -12.33
C THR A 907 -4.62 8.74 -12.41
N THR A 908 -4.81 10.01 -12.78
CA THR A 908 -6.11 10.49 -13.27
C THR A 908 -6.24 10.14 -14.74
N ILE A 909 -7.43 9.75 -15.17
CA ILE A 909 -7.77 9.63 -16.59
C ILE A 909 -8.56 10.87 -17.04
N THR A 910 -8.43 11.23 -18.31
CA THR A 910 -9.15 12.38 -18.89
C THR A 910 -10.64 12.09 -19.06
N GLU A 911 -10.98 10.83 -19.32
CA GLU A 911 -12.35 10.34 -19.48
C GLU A 911 -12.99 10.05 -18.12
N GLU A 912 -14.31 10.17 -18.01
CA GLU A 912 -15.01 9.80 -16.77
C GLU A 912 -14.89 8.29 -16.54
N TYR A 913 -14.54 7.87 -15.32
CA TYR A 913 -14.55 6.45 -14.95
C TYR A 913 -15.99 5.90 -15.00
N THR A 914 -16.19 4.84 -15.76
CA THR A 914 -17.49 4.17 -15.91
C THR A 914 -17.34 2.65 -15.95
N GLU A 915 -18.48 1.96 -15.85
CA GLU A 915 -18.55 0.53 -16.19
C GLU A 915 -18.29 0.34 -17.69
N VAL A 916 -17.57 -0.73 -18.05
CA VAL A 916 -17.21 -1.04 -19.44
C VAL A 916 -17.56 -2.49 -19.75
N LEU A 917 -18.39 -2.70 -20.77
CA LEU A 917 -18.63 -4.01 -21.36
C LEU A 917 -17.63 -4.27 -22.48
N ARG A 918 -16.69 -5.16 -22.21
CA ARG A 918 -15.63 -5.61 -23.12
C ARG A 918 -16.15 -6.75 -24.00
N PHE A 919 -17.10 -6.45 -24.88
CA PHE A 919 -17.88 -7.48 -25.59
C PHE A 919 -17.06 -8.36 -26.55
N ALA A 920 -15.94 -7.87 -27.07
CA ALA A 920 -15.07 -8.60 -28.00
C ALA A 920 -13.71 -8.99 -27.39
N ASP A 921 -13.36 -8.47 -26.21
CA ASP A 921 -12.02 -8.65 -25.65
C ASP A 921 -11.94 -9.92 -24.79
N LEU A 922 -10.71 -10.39 -24.56
CA LEU A 922 -10.37 -11.51 -23.68
C LEU A 922 -9.58 -11.02 -22.46
N THR A 923 -9.74 -11.68 -21.32
CA THR A 923 -8.92 -11.49 -20.11
C THR A 923 -8.57 -12.85 -19.50
N TYR A 924 -7.41 -12.96 -18.87
CA TYR A 924 -6.90 -14.24 -18.37
C TYR A 924 -6.23 -14.15 -17.00
N GLY A 925 -6.26 -15.27 -16.28
CA GLY A 925 -5.60 -15.46 -14.98
C GLY A 925 -4.21 -16.11 -15.08
N GLU A 926 -3.56 -16.29 -13.93
CA GLU A 926 -2.33 -17.07 -13.81
C GLU A 926 -2.61 -18.58 -13.76
N PRO A 927 -1.63 -19.47 -14.05
CA PRO A 927 -1.89 -20.89 -14.15
C PRO A 927 -1.98 -21.53 -12.78
N TYR A 928 -2.72 -22.62 -12.68
CA TYR A 928 -2.53 -23.59 -11.60
C TYR A 928 -1.28 -24.44 -11.88
N VAL A 929 -0.29 -24.39 -10.98
CA VAL A 929 0.99 -25.12 -11.09
C VAL A 929 1.14 -26.10 -9.93
N GLU A 930 0.74 -27.34 -10.17
CA GLU A 930 0.69 -28.41 -9.17
C GLU A 930 2.06 -28.75 -8.57
N SER A 931 3.12 -28.80 -9.38
CA SER A 931 4.48 -29.14 -8.93
C SER A 931 5.04 -28.21 -7.84
N THR A 932 4.52 -26.98 -7.78
CA THR A 932 4.91 -25.98 -6.77
C THR A 932 3.79 -25.71 -5.75
N GLY A 933 2.62 -26.35 -5.92
CA GLY A 933 1.40 -26.08 -5.16
C GLY A 933 0.87 -24.64 -5.32
N LYS A 934 1.30 -23.92 -6.37
CA LYS A 934 0.88 -22.54 -6.60
C LYS A 934 -0.42 -22.53 -7.41
N ASN A 935 -1.49 -22.03 -6.80
CA ASN A 935 -2.75 -21.77 -7.50
C ASN A 935 -2.85 -20.29 -7.90
N GLY A 936 -2.74 -20.01 -9.20
CA GLY A 936 -2.75 -18.66 -9.78
C GLY A 936 -4.09 -18.25 -10.42
N ILE A 937 -5.12 -19.09 -10.39
CA ILE A 937 -6.31 -18.91 -11.23
C ILE A 937 -7.11 -17.64 -10.91
N ASN A 938 -6.99 -17.12 -9.68
CA ASN A 938 -7.62 -15.88 -9.25
C ASN A 938 -6.77 -14.64 -9.52
N GLU A 939 -5.51 -14.78 -9.97
CA GLU A 939 -4.56 -13.67 -10.15
C GLU A 939 -4.80 -12.97 -11.50
N PHE A 940 -5.55 -11.87 -11.50
CA PHE A 940 -5.84 -11.05 -12.69
C PHE A 940 -5.12 -9.70 -12.59
N ASN A 941 -3.81 -9.72 -12.84
CA ASN A 941 -2.94 -8.57 -12.61
C ASN A 941 -2.87 -7.61 -13.81
N LEU A 942 -3.57 -6.48 -13.70
CA LEU A 942 -3.58 -5.42 -14.72
C LEU A 942 -2.19 -4.86 -15.03
N ALA A 943 -1.27 -4.84 -14.06
CA ALA A 943 0.09 -4.35 -14.27
C ALA A 943 0.91 -5.22 -15.25
N THR A 944 0.45 -6.46 -15.50
CA THR A 944 1.05 -7.38 -16.48
C THR A 944 0.32 -7.38 -17.82
N ALA A 945 -0.65 -6.48 -18.02
CA ALA A 945 -1.51 -6.42 -19.21
C ALA A 945 -2.18 -7.77 -19.53
N ASN A 946 -2.92 -8.32 -18.57
CA ASN A 946 -3.53 -9.65 -18.65
C ASN A 946 -4.78 -9.75 -19.55
N TYR A 947 -4.81 -9.02 -20.67
CA TYR A 947 -5.95 -8.94 -21.58
C TYR A 947 -5.51 -8.93 -23.04
N LYS A 948 -6.42 -9.32 -23.95
CA LYS A 948 -6.23 -9.26 -25.39
C LYS A 948 -7.44 -8.61 -26.04
N GLN A 949 -7.20 -7.55 -26.80
CA GLN A 949 -8.23 -6.93 -27.63
C GLN A 949 -8.34 -7.69 -28.95
N LEU A 950 -9.56 -8.04 -29.32
CA LEU A 950 -9.88 -8.67 -30.61
C LEU A 950 -10.58 -7.66 -31.53
N ASP A 951 -10.70 -8.00 -32.80
CA ASP A 951 -11.42 -7.15 -33.75
C ASP A 951 -12.91 -7.08 -33.41
N LYS A 952 -13.37 -5.85 -33.13
CA LYS A 952 -14.75 -5.53 -32.74
C LYS A 952 -15.73 -5.63 -33.90
N ASN A 953 -15.26 -5.58 -35.16
CA ASN A 953 -16.12 -5.66 -36.34
C ASN A 953 -16.82 -7.01 -36.48
N TYR A 954 -16.28 -8.07 -35.87
CA TYR A 954 -16.85 -9.41 -35.93
C TYR A 954 -17.94 -9.67 -34.88
N GLY A 955 -18.30 -8.65 -34.08
CA GLY A 955 -19.31 -8.73 -33.03
C GLY A 955 -18.78 -9.30 -31.73
N SER A 956 -19.71 -9.64 -30.82
CA SER A 956 -19.34 -10.08 -29.47
C SER A 956 -18.86 -11.53 -29.42
N VAL A 957 -17.96 -11.84 -28.48
CA VAL A 957 -17.51 -13.21 -28.22
C VAL A 957 -18.66 -14.00 -27.61
N GLN A 958 -18.91 -15.19 -28.18
CA GLN A 958 -20.06 -16.04 -27.84
C GLN A 958 -19.62 -17.31 -27.13
N LYS A 959 -18.51 -17.93 -27.58
CA LYS A 959 -17.93 -19.13 -26.98
C LYS A 959 -16.42 -19.14 -27.22
N LEU A 960 -15.69 -19.66 -26.23
CA LEU A 960 -14.27 -19.92 -26.30
C LEU A 960 -14.05 -21.43 -26.17
N LEU A 961 -13.08 -21.96 -26.89
CA LEU A 961 -12.64 -23.34 -26.80
C LEU A 961 -11.12 -23.38 -26.86
N SER A 962 -10.49 -24.19 -26.00
CA SER A 962 -9.06 -24.43 -26.06
C SER A 962 -8.74 -25.60 -26.98
N ARG A 963 -7.58 -25.51 -27.64
CA ARG A 963 -6.85 -26.60 -28.29
C ARG A 963 -5.43 -26.61 -27.73
N ASP A 964 -4.61 -27.56 -28.15
CA ASP A 964 -3.25 -27.74 -27.60
C ASP A 964 -2.35 -26.50 -27.68
N ASN A 965 -2.45 -25.72 -28.76
CA ASN A 965 -1.55 -24.58 -29.02
C ASN A 965 -2.28 -23.26 -29.31
N ASP A 966 -3.61 -23.28 -29.41
CA ASP A 966 -4.40 -22.11 -29.75
C ASP A 966 -5.78 -22.15 -29.08
N LEU A 967 -6.44 -21.01 -29.11
CA LEU A 967 -7.75 -20.81 -28.56
C LEU A 967 -8.70 -20.42 -29.69
N VAL A 968 -9.73 -21.21 -29.91
CA VAL A 968 -10.78 -20.94 -30.90
C VAL A 968 -11.78 -19.97 -30.30
N VAL A 969 -11.91 -18.81 -30.94
CA VAL A 969 -12.83 -17.74 -30.55
C VAL A 969 -13.97 -17.68 -31.56
N LEU A 970 -15.18 -17.99 -31.08
CA LEU A 970 -16.42 -17.84 -31.85
C LEU A 970 -17.03 -16.47 -31.54
N GLN A 971 -16.93 -15.54 -32.48
CA GLN A 971 -17.67 -14.27 -32.45
C GLN A 971 -18.96 -14.42 -33.27
N GLU A 972 -19.85 -13.43 -33.18
CA GLU A 972 -21.16 -13.44 -33.86
C GLU A 972 -21.05 -13.61 -35.38
N GLU A 973 -20.05 -12.98 -36.02
CA GLU A 973 -19.89 -12.98 -37.48
C GLU A 973 -18.69 -13.79 -37.97
N LYS A 974 -17.70 -14.05 -37.11
CA LYS A 974 -16.42 -14.66 -37.51
C LYS A 974 -15.93 -15.68 -36.48
N THR A 975 -15.32 -16.75 -36.99
CA THR A 975 -14.52 -17.68 -36.17
C THR A 975 -13.04 -17.36 -36.37
N SER A 976 -12.30 -17.31 -35.27
CA SER A 976 -10.86 -17.03 -35.27
C SER A 976 -10.10 -17.94 -34.30
N LYS A 977 -8.79 -18.00 -34.44
CA LYS A 977 -7.89 -18.62 -33.47
C LYS A 977 -6.94 -17.56 -32.90
N VAL A 978 -6.65 -17.65 -31.61
CA VAL A 978 -5.66 -16.84 -30.90
C VAL A 978 -4.59 -17.79 -30.39
N MET A 979 -3.34 -17.59 -30.82
CA MET A 979 -2.23 -18.48 -30.44
C MET A 979 -1.90 -18.36 -28.96
N PHE A 980 -1.47 -19.47 -28.34
CA PHE A 980 -1.07 -19.50 -26.93
C PHE A 980 0.45 -19.65 -26.78
N GLY A 981 1.10 -18.67 -26.12
CA GLY A 981 2.56 -18.64 -25.89
C GLY A 981 3.42 -18.57 -27.17
N LYS A 982 2.81 -18.33 -28.33
CA LYS A 982 3.43 -18.28 -29.65
C LYS A 982 2.77 -17.17 -30.46
N ASP A 983 3.50 -16.64 -31.41
CA ASP A 983 2.99 -15.70 -32.40
C ASP A 983 3.43 -16.10 -33.80
N ILE A 984 2.70 -15.59 -34.80
CA ILE A 984 2.94 -15.89 -36.21
C ILE A 984 3.61 -14.68 -36.85
N LEU A 985 4.84 -14.86 -37.32
CA LEU A 985 5.58 -13.87 -38.09
C LEU A 985 5.40 -14.14 -39.58
N TYR A 986 4.84 -13.18 -40.31
CA TYR A 986 4.76 -13.25 -41.77
C TYR A 986 6.06 -12.72 -42.38
N ASN A 987 6.74 -13.57 -43.14
CA ASN A 987 7.91 -13.19 -43.93
C ASN A 987 7.45 -12.40 -45.18
N ALA A 988 8.36 -11.61 -45.78
CA ALA A 988 8.07 -10.80 -46.96
C ALA A 988 7.70 -11.63 -48.22
N ASP A 989 7.95 -12.94 -48.19
CA ASP A 989 7.59 -13.91 -49.24
C ASP A 989 6.20 -14.54 -49.04
N GLY A 990 5.46 -14.15 -47.99
CA GLY A 990 4.14 -14.68 -47.67
C GLY A 990 4.15 -16.00 -46.88
N THR A 991 5.33 -16.55 -46.57
CA THR A 991 5.46 -17.69 -45.64
C THR A 991 5.33 -17.23 -44.20
N SER A 992 4.85 -18.09 -43.31
CA SER A 992 4.70 -17.78 -41.89
C SER A 992 5.58 -18.66 -41.03
N ASN A 993 6.28 -18.03 -40.09
CA ASN A 993 7.09 -18.70 -39.08
C ASN A 993 6.45 -18.54 -37.71
N LEU A 994 6.31 -19.64 -36.97
CA LEU A 994 5.88 -19.61 -35.57
C LEU A 994 7.09 -19.26 -34.69
N SER A 995 6.97 -18.19 -33.92
CA SER A 995 7.98 -17.77 -32.93
C SER A 995 7.36 -17.80 -31.55
N SER A 996 8.11 -18.22 -30.52
CA SER A 996 7.68 -18.04 -29.13
C SER A 996 7.62 -16.55 -28.81
N VAL A 997 6.60 -16.13 -28.07
CA VAL A 997 6.49 -14.76 -27.56
C VAL A 997 6.36 -14.79 -26.03
N PRO A 998 6.82 -13.73 -25.34
CA PRO A 998 6.65 -13.62 -23.89
C PRO A 998 5.18 -13.47 -23.47
N ASP A 999 4.32 -13.02 -24.38
CA ASP A 999 2.89 -12.83 -24.11
C ASP A 999 2.13 -14.17 -24.05
N VAL A 1000 1.13 -14.24 -23.18
CA VAL A 1000 0.28 -15.43 -23.03
C VAL A 1000 -0.60 -15.65 -24.25
N LEU A 1001 -1.12 -14.57 -24.85
CA LEU A 1001 -2.03 -14.59 -26.01
C LEU A 1001 -1.44 -13.85 -27.22
N GLY A 1002 -1.11 -14.61 -28.27
CA GLY A 1002 -0.57 -14.13 -29.54
C GLY A 1002 -1.60 -13.42 -30.44
N GLN A 1003 -1.28 -13.22 -31.72
CA GLN A 1003 -2.18 -12.54 -32.65
C GLN A 1003 -3.47 -13.33 -32.94
N GLN A 1004 -4.58 -12.61 -33.14
CA GLN A 1004 -5.84 -13.18 -33.65
C GLN A 1004 -5.70 -13.47 -35.16
N VAL A 1005 -5.97 -14.70 -35.56
CA VAL A 1005 -5.99 -15.13 -36.97
C VAL A 1005 -7.39 -15.65 -37.32
N THR A 1006 -8.01 -15.10 -38.35
CA THR A 1006 -9.37 -15.47 -38.74
C THR A 1006 -9.38 -16.69 -39.67
N TYR A 1007 -10.42 -17.52 -39.55
CA TYR A 1007 -10.71 -18.53 -40.56
C TYR A 1007 -11.41 -17.88 -41.77
N LEU A 1008 -11.27 -18.50 -42.94
CA LEU A 1008 -11.91 -18.01 -44.17
C LEU A 1008 -13.44 -18.05 -44.06
N GLY A 1009 -14.10 -17.06 -44.69
CA GLY A 1009 -15.56 -16.91 -44.70
C GLY A 1009 -16.16 -16.20 -43.48
N GLU A 1010 -17.43 -15.82 -43.57
CA GLU A 1010 -18.23 -15.23 -42.47
C GLU A 1010 -18.98 -16.34 -41.74
N ASN A 1011 -18.24 -17.04 -40.89
CA ASN A 1011 -18.69 -18.25 -40.22
C ASN A 1011 -18.68 -18.05 -38.71
N GLY A 1012 -19.52 -17.14 -38.21
CA GLY A 1012 -19.72 -16.91 -36.77
C GLY A 1012 -20.77 -17.82 -36.15
N CYS A 1013 -20.99 -17.65 -34.85
CA CYS A 1013 -21.95 -18.44 -34.08
C CYS A 1013 -22.74 -17.55 -33.13
N GLN A 1014 -24.07 -17.53 -33.22
CA GLN A 1014 -24.96 -16.76 -32.30
C GLN A 1014 -25.58 -17.65 -31.21
N ASN A 1015 -25.49 -18.96 -31.37
CA ASN A 1015 -26.07 -19.97 -30.48
C ASN A 1015 -24.93 -20.81 -29.89
N PRO A 1016 -24.21 -20.31 -28.87
CA PRO A 1016 -23.08 -21.02 -28.27
C PRO A 1016 -23.48 -22.37 -27.67
N GLU A 1017 -24.75 -22.57 -27.32
CA GLU A 1017 -25.30 -23.85 -26.88
C GLU A 1017 -25.38 -24.91 -28.00
N SER A 1018 -25.21 -24.50 -29.26
CA SER A 1018 -25.10 -25.43 -30.40
C SER A 1018 -23.72 -26.06 -30.53
N VAL A 1019 -22.72 -25.51 -29.84
CA VAL A 1019 -21.33 -25.91 -30.04
C VAL A 1019 -21.09 -27.28 -29.40
N ALA A 1020 -20.60 -28.24 -30.21
CA ALA A 1020 -20.15 -29.55 -29.76
C ALA A 1020 -18.76 -29.84 -30.33
N VAL A 1021 -17.92 -30.52 -29.54
CA VAL A 1021 -16.56 -30.88 -29.92
C VAL A 1021 -16.45 -32.40 -29.99
N TYR A 1022 -15.80 -32.91 -31.03
CA TYR A 1022 -15.42 -34.31 -31.13
C TYR A 1022 -14.08 -34.40 -31.87
N ASP A 1023 -13.09 -35.01 -31.24
CA ASP A 1023 -11.69 -35.00 -31.68
C ASP A 1023 -11.22 -33.57 -32.00
N TYR A 1024 -10.73 -33.31 -33.21
CA TYR A 1024 -10.28 -31.99 -33.67
C TYR A 1024 -11.41 -31.14 -34.29
N GLN A 1025 -12.63 -31.69 -34.40
CA GLN A 1025 -13.75 -31.09 -35.11
C GLN A 1025 -14.68 -30.35 -34.15
N ILE A 1026 -15.10 -29.16 -34.54
CA ILE A 1026 -16.02 -28.32 -33.77
C ILE A 1026 -17.27 -28.09 -34.62
N PHE A 1027 -18.41 -28.58 -34.14
CA PHE A 1027 -19.71 -28.48 -34.82
C PHE A 1027 -20.52 -27.36 -34.18
N PHE A 1028 -21.14 -26.51 -35.00
CA PHE A 1028 -21.94 -25.40 -34.50
C PHE A 1028 -22.90 -24.89 -35.57
N THR A 1029 -23.84 -24.05 -35.15
CA THR A 1029 -24.82 -23.43 -36.04
C THR A 1029 -24.51 -21.96 -36.28
N ASN A 1030 -24.68 -21.52 -37.52
CA ASN A 1030 -24.73 -20.11 -37.88
C ASN A 1030 -26.18 -19.74 -38.18
N ALA A 1031 -26.92 -19.35 -37.14
CA ALA A 1031 -28.33 -19.01 -37.23
C ALA A 1031 -28.61 -17.85 -38.20
N ARG A 1032 -27.70 -16.88 -38.30
CA ARG A 1032 -27.83 -15.73 -39.21
C ARG A 1032 -27.78 -16.15 -40.68
N ARG A 1033 -26.94 -17.14 -41.02
CA ARG A 1033 -26.82 -17.68 -42.38
C ARG A 1033 -27.74 -18.89 -42.63
N GLY A 1034 -28.41 -19.41 -41.61
CA GLY A 1034 -29.31 -20.54 -41.77
C GLY A 1034 -28.61 -21.90 -41.94
N VAL A 1035 -27.34 -22.02 -41.53
CA VAL A 1035 -26.51 -23.20 -41.83
C VAL A 1035 -25.97 -23.89 -40.58
N VAL A 1036 -25.74 -25.19 -40.70
CA VAL A 1036 -25.02 -26.01 -39.71
C VAL A 1036 -23.64 -26.31 -40.28
N GLN A 1037 -22.60 -26.04 -39.50
CA GLN A 1037 -21.21 -26.04 -39.96
C GLN A 1037 -20.31 -26.85 -39.03
N ARG A 1038 -19.15 -27.21 -39.57
CA ARG A 1038 -18.05 -27.85 -38.84
C ARG A 1038 -16.75 -27.13 -39.15
N LEU A 1039 -16.01 -26.78 -38.11
CA LEU A 1039 -14.61 -26.37 -38.20
C LEU A 1039 -13.70 -27.60 -38.05
N SER A 1040 -12.82 -27.82 -39.02
CA SER A 1040 -11.76 -28.83 -39.01
C SER A 1040 -10.43 -28.23 -39.51
N ILE A 1041 -9.47 -29.08 -39.88
CA ILE A 1041 -8.18 -28.64 -40.43
C ILE A 1041 -8.34 -27.89 -41.76
N ASP A 1042 -9.35 -28.25 -42.56
CA ASP A 1042 -9.70 -27.62 -43.83
C ASP A 1042 -10.45 -26.28 -43.67
N GLY A 1043 -10.62 -25.80 -42.44
CA GLY A 1043 -11.40 -24.62 -42.11
C GLY A 1043 -12.86 -24.94 -41.81
N VAL A 1044 -13.75 -23.96 -42.03
CA VAL A 1044 -15.19 -24.09 -41.72
C VAL A 1044 -15.95 -24.51 -42.97
N THR A 1045 -16.68 -25.62 -42.88
CA THR A 1045 -17.47 -26.20 -43.97
C THR A 1045 -18.89 -26.50 -43.50
N ASP A 1046 -19.88 -26.28 -44.37
CA ASP A 1046 -21.27 -26.68 -44.13
C ASP A 1046 -21.40 -28.21 -44.16
N ILE A 1047 -22.17 -28.80 -43.24
CA ILE A 1047 -22.28 -30.28 -43.11
C ILE A 1047 -23.62 -30.85 -43.57
N VAL A 1048 -24.53 -30.00 -44.06
CA VAL A 1048 -25.87 -30.39 -44.53
C VAL A 1048 -25.92 -30.35 -46.05
N THR A 1049 -26.36 -31.45 -46.68
CA THR A 1049 -26.40 -31.58 -48.15
C THR A 1049 -27.80 -31.77 -48.75
N GLY A 1050 -28.83 -32.13 -47.96
CA GLY A 1050 -30.19 -32.41 -48.48
C GLY A 1050 -31.35 -31.79 -47.68
N MET A 1051 -31.06 -30.93 -46.70
CA MET A 1051 -32.07 -30.19 -45.91
C MET A 1051 -31.68 -28.71 -45.77
N VAL A 1052 -30.96 -28.18 -46.76
CA VAL A 1052 -30.39 -26.84 -46.69
C VAL A 1052 -31.50 -25.80 -46.61
N ASP A 1053 -32.54 -25.94 -47.43
CA ASP A 1053 -33.67 -25.01 -47.43
C ASP A 1053 -34.45 -25.11 -46.12
N TRP A 1054 -34.62 -26.34 -45.60
CA TRP A 1054 -35.31 -26.56 -44.33
C TRP A 1054 -34.61 -25.90 -43.15
N PHE A 1055 -33.28 -26.08 -42.99
CA PHE A 1055 -32.52 -25.45 -41.90
C PHE A 1055 -32.51 -23.93 -42.05
N ARG A 1056 -32.33 -23.43 -43.28
CA ARG A 1056 -32.37 -21.99 -43.57
C ARG A 1056 -33.69 -21.39 -43.14
N ASP A 1057 -34.81 -21.97 -43.59
CA ASP A 1057 -36.14 -21.46 -43.29
C ASP A 1057 -36.45 -21.59 -41.79
N LYS A 1058 -36.09 -22.71 -41.15
CA LYS A 1058 -36.29 -22.89 -39.71
C LYS A 1058 -35.51 -21.89 -38.87
N PHE A 1059 -34.26 -21.60 -39.22
CA PHE A 1059 -33.46 -20.62 -38.49
C PHE A 1059 -33.93 -19.18 -38.73
N ILE A 1060 -34.41 -18.87 -39.95
CA ILE A 1060 -34.97 -17.55 -40.28
C ILE A 1060 -36.33 -17.33 -39.58
N ILE A 1061 -37.18 -18.35 -39.53
CA ILE A 1061 -38.50 -18.27 -38.86
C ILE A 1061 -38.30 -18.22 -37.34
N ASN A 1062 -37.34 -18.99 -36.80
CA ASN A 1062 -37.08 -19.08 -35.36
C ASN A 1062 -35.67 -18.52 -35.01
N PRO A 1063 -35.37 -17.23 -35.24
CA PRO A 1063 -34.02 -16.69 -35.06
C PRO A 1063 -33.60 -16.74 -33.59
N SER A 1064 -34.56 -16.57 -32.67
CA SER A 1064 -34.30 -16.49 -31.22
C SER A 1064 -34.48 -17.83 -30.51
N SER A 1065 -34.80 -18.93 -31.22
CA SER A 1065 -34.93 -20.24 -30.58
C SER A 1065 -33.57 -20.75 -30.11
N LYS A 1066 -33.58 -21.47 -28.98
CA LYS A 1066 -32.41 -22.18 -28.49
C LYS A 1066 -32.07 -23.33 -29.45
N LYS A 1067 -30.80 -23.44 -29.82
CA LYS A 1067 -30.31 -24.46 -30.77
C LYS A 1067 -29.26 -25.29 -30.07
N ILE A 1068 -29.69 -26.36 -29.40
CA ILE A 1068 -28.83 -27.16 -28.53
C ILE A 1068 -28.16 -28.25 -29.36
N GLY A 1069 -26.83 -28.26 -29.35
CA GLY A 1069 -26.02 -29.23 -30.05
C GLY A 1069 -25.34 -30.19 -29.09
N GLY A 1070 -25.21 -31.44 -29.49
CA GLY A 1070 -24.40 -32.46 -28.82
C GLY A 1070 -23.79 -33.39 -29.86
N PHE A 1071 -22.64 -33.97 -29.57
CA PHE A 1071 -22.06 -35.00 -30.41
C PHE A 1071 -22.25 -36.35 -29.74
N ASP A 1072 -22.79 -37.32 -30.48
CA ASP A 1072 -22.88 -38.71 -30.06
C ASP A 1072 -21.63 -39.45 -30.57
N PRO A 1073 -20.69 -39.82 -29.68
CA PRO A 1073 -19.46 -40.49 -30.09
C PRO A 1073 -19.68 -41.94 -30.52
N TYR A 1074 -20.76 -42.60 -30.07
CA TYR A 1074 -21.07 -43.99 -30.39
C TYR A 1074 -21.59 -44.11 -31.82
N PHE A 1075 -22.54 -43.25 -32.20
CA PHE A 1075 -23.09 -43.20 -33.55
C PHE A 1075 -22.34 -42.25 -34.50
N LYS A 1076 -21.37 -41.49 -33.98
CA LYS A 1076 -20.60 -40.47 -34.71
C LYS A 1076 -21.49 -39.41 -35.37
N GLN A 1077 -22.49 -38.94 -34.63
CA GLN A 1077 -23.51 -38.02 -35.15
C GLN A 1077 -23.55 -36.72 -34.33
N TYR A 1078 -23.64 -35.59 -35.03
CA TYR A 1078 -23.98 -34.32 -34.40
C TYR A 1078 -25.50 -34.21 -34.27
N VAL A 1079 -25.99 -34.27 -33.05
CA VAL A 1079 -27.41 -34.17 -32.70
C VAL A 1079 -27.73 -32.71 -32.41
N LEU A 1080 -28.64 -32.14 -33.20
CA LEU A 1080 -29.08 -30.75 -33.07
C LEU A 1080 -30.58 -30.70 -32.74
N SER A 1081 -30.91 -30.10 -31.60
CA SER A 1081 -32.28 -29.81 -31.20
C SER A 1081 -32.58 -28.34 -31.39
N ILE A 1082 -33.60 -28.03 -32.20
CA ILE A 1082 -34.08 -26.67 -32.43
C ILE A 1082 -35.34 -26.48 -31.60
N GLY A 1083 -35.28 -25.59 -30.62
CA GLY A 1083 -36.45 -25.23 -29.82
C GLY A 1083 -37.48 -24.43 -30.62
N ASP A 1084 -38.67 -24.30 -30.03
CA ASP A 1084 -39.68 -23.38 -30.54
C ASP A 1084 -39.20 -21.93 -30.42
N GLU A 1085 -39.71 -21.05 -31.28
CA GLU A 1085 -39.49 -19.62 -31.11
C GLU A 1085 -40.13 -19.16 -29.80
N ILE A 1086 -39.34 -18.48 -28.97
CA ILE A 1086 -39.88 -17.85 -27.78
C ILE A 1086 -40.78 -16.71 -28.25
N PRO A 1087 -42.09 -16.70 -27.92
CA PRO A 1087 -43.00 -15.66 -28.40
C PRO A 1087 -42.52 -14.29 -27.91
N LYS A 1088 -42.08 -13.43 -28.83
CA LYS A 1088 -41.73 -12.05 -28.51
C LYS A 1088 -43.01 -11.29 -28.16
N ILE A 1089 -43.23 -11.04 -26.88
CA ILE A 1089 -44.30 -10.16 -26.41
C ILE A 1089 -43.94 -8.73 -26.84
N LEU A 1090 -44.84 -8.09 -27.58
CA LEU A 1090 -44.65 -6.72 -28.05
C LEU A 1090 -44.51 -5.78 -26.85
N GLN A 1091 -43.45 -4.98 -26.79
CA GLN A 1091 -43.28 -3.95 -25.77
C GLN A 1091 -43.68 -2.58 -26.31
N LEU A 1092 -44.57 -1.88 -25.61
CA LEU A 1092 -45.08 -0.56 -25.98
C LEU A 1092 -44.79 0.47 -24.90
N GLN A 1093 -44.57 1.72 -25.32
CA GLN A 1093 -44.41 2.85 -24.39
C GLN A 1093 -45.78 3.41 -23.96
N CYS A 1094 -45.78 4.33 -23.01
CA CYS A 1094 -46.96 5.12 -22.65
C CYS A 1094 -47.55 5.88 -23.86
N ASN A 1095 -48.87 6.06 -23.82
CA ASN A 1095 -49.69 6.83 -24.77
C ASN A 1095 -49.69 6.28 -26.21
N ASN A 1096 -49.43 4.99 -26.37
CA ASN A 1096 -49.58 4.31 -27.65
C ASN A 1096 -51.03 3.89 -27.89
N ILE A 1097 -51.44 3.95 -29.15
CA ILE A 1097 -52.73 3.45 -29.64
C ILE A 1097 -52.47 2.18 -30.43
N ILE A 1098 -53.22 1.12 -30.11
CA ILE A 1098 -53.16 -0.16 -30.81
C ILE A 1098 -54.50 -0.38 -31.48
N THR A 1099 -54.50 -0.49 -32.80
CA THR A 1099 -55.67 -0.90 -33.57
C THR A 1099 -55.45 -2.30 -34.13
N LYS A 1100 -56.38 -3.22 -33.86
CA LYS A 1100 -56.38 -4.58 -34.41
C LYS A 1100 -57.72 -4.84 -35.09
N LEU A 1101 -57.67 -5.39 -36.31
CA LEU A 1101 -58.84 -5.70 -37.11
C LEU A 1101 -59.01 -7.22 -37.24
N GLY A 1102 -60.23 -7.72 -36.99
CA GLY A 1102 -60.66 -9.09 -37.29
C GLY A 1102 -59.90 -10.22 -36.61
N LYS A 1103 -59.43 -10.03 -35.36
CA LYS A 1103 -58.64 -11.01 -34.60
C LYS A 1103 -59.51 -12.11 -33.99
N ASN A 1104 -59.02 -13.34 -34.05
CA ASN A 1104 -59.66 -14.56 -33.52
C ASN A 1104 -58.86 -15.24 -32.39
N ASN A 1105 -57.62 -14.80 -32.14
CA ASN A 1105 -56.74 -15.32 -31.09
C ASN A 1105 -56.42 -14.22 -30.06
N PRO A 1106 -56.07 -14.58 -28.80
CA PRO A 1106 -55.61 -13.63 -27.81
C PRO A 1106 -54.41 -12.82 -28.29
N PHE A 1107 -54.36 -11.55 -27.90
CA PHE A 1107 -53.24 -10.65 -28.16
C PHE A 1107 -52.66 -10.16 -26.83
N VAL A 1108 -51.37 -10.40 -26.63
CA VAL A 1108 -50.65 -10.04 -25.39
C VAL A 1108 -49.55 -9.04 -25.73
N TYR A 1109 -49.43 -7.98 -24.92
CA TYR A 1109 -48.33 -7.03 -25.00
C TYR A 1109 -47.98 -6.47 -23.61
N ASP A 1110 -46.75 -6.00 -23.48
CA ASP A 1110 -46.24 -5.37 -22.28
C ASP A 1110 -46.24 -3.85 -22.45
N LEU A 1111 -46.89 -3.14 -21.55
CA LEU A 1111 -46.90 -1.68 -21.47
C LEU A 1111 -45.82 -1.21 -20.49
N LYS A 1112 -44.80 -0.54 -21.02
CA LYS A 1112 -43.77 0.13 -20.22
C LYS A 1112 -44.33 1.44 -19.67
N LEU A 1113 -44.41 1.51 -18.35
CA LEU A 1113 -44.94 2.65 -17.60
C LEU A 1113 -43.86 3.73 -17.42
N ASN A 1114 -44.30 4.98 -17.24
CA ASN A 1114 -43.46 6.14 -16.90
C ASN A 1114 -42.99 6.09 -15.43
N ASP A 1115 -42.27 7.09 -14.93
CA ASP A 1115 -41.87 7.15 -13.52
C ASP A 1115 -42.79 8.08 -12.74
N SER A 1116 -44.08 7.73 -12.70
CA SER A 1116 -45.11 8.53 -12.02
C SER A 1116 -46.11 7.64 -11.30
N TYR A 1117 -46.47 8.04 -10.08
CA TYR A 1117 -47.57 7.47 -9.30
C TYR A 1117 -48.93 7.91 -9.90
N GLY A 1118 -49.96 7.07 -9.74
CA GLY A 1118 -51.32 7.34 -10.19
C GLY A 1118 -51.95 6.15 -10.91
N ASN A 1119 -53.04 6.37 -11.65
CA ASN A 1119 -53.75 5.28 -12.31
C ASN A 1119 -53.30 5.08 -13.76
N ILE A 1120 -53.07 3.82 -14.14
CA ILE A 1120 -52.94 3.40 -15.54
C ILE A 1120 -54.37 3.30 -16.09
N VAL A 1121 -54.64 3.94 -17.24
CA VAL A 1121 -55.97 3.96 -17.85
C VAL A 1121 -55.89 3.42 -19.26
N LEU A 1122 -56.54 2.29 -19.51
CA LEU A 1122 -56.70 1.71 -20.84
C LEU A 1122 -58.05 2.10 -21.40
N ASN A 1123 -58.09 3.02 -22.36
CA ASN A 1123 -59.31 3.31 -23.09
C ASN A 1123 -59.44 2.33 -24.25
N TYR A 1124 -60.56 1.63 -24.36
CA TYR A 1124 -60.80 0.68 -25.44
C TYR A 1124 -62.02 1.10 -26.27
N ASN A 1125 -61.99 0.80 -27.56
CA ASN A 1125 -63.10 0.94 -28.50
C ASN A 1125 -63.20 -0.32 -29.34
N ILE A 1126 -64.19 -1.17 -29.05
CA ILE A 1126 -64.43 -2.43 -29.75
C ILE A 1126 -65.39 -2.18 -30.91
N THR A 1127 -64.86 -2.19 -32.13
CA THR A 1127 -65.57 -1.83 -33.36
C THR A 1127 -66.25 -3.03 -34.04
N LEU A 1128 -65.85 -4.26 -33.70
CA LEU A 1128 -66.48 -5.49 -34.16
C LEU A 1128 -66.31 -6.59 -33.10
N GLY A 1129 -67.37 -7.35 -32.80
CA GLY A 1129 -67.32 -8.46 -31.84
C GLY A 1129 -67.24 -8.01 -30.37
N SER A 1130 -66.88 -8.94 -29.47
CA SER A 1130 -66.60 -8.66 -28.06
C SER A 1130 -65.26 -9.24 -27.62
N VAL A 1131 -64.61 -8.60 -26.65
CA VAL A 1131 -63.31 -9.01 -26.11
C VAL A 1131 -63.30 -9.01 -24.59
N THR A 1132 -62.40 -9.79 -23.99
CA THR A 1132 -62.06 -9.71 -22.57
C THR A 1132 -60.65 -9.12 -22.44
N ILE A 1133 -60.51 -8.03 -21.70
CA ILE A 1133 -59.24 -7.33 -21.47
C ILE A 1133 -58.78 -7.61 -20.05
N GLN A 1134 -57.58 -8.18 -19.88
CA GLN A 1134 -56.96 -8.45 -18.60
C GLN A 1134 -55.66 -7.68 -18.48
N VAL A 1135 -55.42 -7.07 -17.32
CA VAL A 1135 -54.17 -6.35 -17.01
C VAL A 1135 -53.59 -6.93 -15.74
N LEU A 1136 -52.36 -7.44 -15.84
CA LEU A 1136 -51.57 -7.90 -14.71
C LEU A 1136 -50.54 -6.82 -14.35
N PHE A 1137 -50.68 -6.25 -13.16
CA PHE A 1137 -49.73 -5.28 -12.61
C PHE A 1137 -49.49 -5.57 -11.13
N ASN A 1138 -48.23 -5.62 -10.71
CA ASN A 1138 -47.82 -5.89 -9.32
C ASN A 1138 -48.47 -7.16 -8.70
N GLY A 1139 -48.68 -8.21 -9.50
CA GLY A 1139 -49.33 -9.45 -9.04
C GLY A 1139 -50.86 -9.38 -8.94
N VAL A 1140 -51.46 -8.21 -9.20
CA VAL A 1140 -52.91 -8.01 -9.21
C VAL A 1140 -53.43 -8.06 -10.64
N VAL A 1141 -54.48 -8.85 -10.88
CA VAL A 1141 -55.14 -8.97 -12.18
C VAL A 1141 -56.43 -8.15 -12.17
N THR A 1142 -56.51 -7.15 -13.05
CA THR A 1142 -57.74 -6.37 -13.29
C THR A 1142 -58.34 -6.78 -14.62
N VAL A 1143 -59.65 -7.07 -14.67
CA VAL A 1143 -60.31 -7.65 -15.85
C VAL A 1143 -61.55 -6.86 -16.24
N ALA A 1144 -61.70 -6.60 -17.54
CA ALA A 1144 -62.94 -6.16 -18.18
C ALA A 1144 -63.42 -7.26 -19.15
N SER A 1145 -64.41 -8.03 -18.74
CA SER A 1145 -64.90 -9.21 -19.48
C SER A 1145 -65.98 -8.87 -20.49
N ASN A 1146 -65.93 -9.50 -21.66
CA ASN A 1146 -66.96 -9.44 -22.72
C ASN A 1146 -67.38 -8.00 -23.12
N VAL A 1147 -66.42 -7.08 -23.15
CA VAL A 1147 -66.68 -5.66 -23.45
C VAL A 1147 -66.94 -5.44 -24.94
N THR A 1148 -67.82 -4.46 -25.24
CA THR A 1148 -68.22 -4.01 -26.58
C THR A 1148 -68.30 -2.49 -26.62
N GLY A 1149 -68.06 -1.86 -27.77
CA GLY A 1149 -68.10 -0.40 -27.90
C GLY A 1149 -66.97 0.30 -27.13
N ILE A 1150 -67.20 1.55 -26.73
CA ILE A 1150 -66.20 2.40 -26.07
C ILE A 1150 -66.27 2.23 -24.55
N GLY A 1151 -65.13 2.06 -23.89
CA GLY A 1151 -65.01 2.03 -22.44
C GLY A 1151 -63.59 2.27 -21.94
N SER A 1152 -63.38 2.14 -20.63
CA SER A 1152 -62.05 2.25 -20.03
C SER A 1152 -61.83 1.24 -18.91
N LEU A 1153 -60.57 0.89 -18.67
CA LEU A 1153 -60.13 0.04 -17.57
C LEU A 1153 -59.01 0.76 -16.80
N THR A 1154 -59.23 0.94 -15.50
CA THR A 1154 -58.34 1.71 -14.63
C THR A 1154 -57.63 0.80 -13.64
N ILE A 1155 -56.30 0.90 -13.57
CA ILE A 1155 -55.45 0.09 -12.70
C ILE A 1155 -54.63 1.02 -11.80
N PRO A 1156 -54.74 0.94 -10.47
CA PRO A 1156 -53.93 1.76 -9.59
C PRO A 1156 -52.47 1.32 -9.64
N ARG A 1157 -51.55 2.29 -9.77
CA ARG A 1157 -50.13 2.05 -9.64
C ARG A 1157 -49.66 2.43 -8.24
N ASP A 1158 -49.40 1.40 -7.44
CA ASP A 1158 -48.99 1.48 -6.04
C ASP A 1158 -47.45 1.42 -5.84
N THR A 1159 -46.68 1.07 -6.88
CA THR A 1159 -45.22 0.95 -6.81
C THR A 1159 -44.49 1.50 -8.04
N LEU A 1160 -43.31 2.11 -7.80
CA LEU A 1160 -42.36 2.51 -8.86
C LEU A 1160 -41.31 1.43 -9.14
N LEU A 1161 -41.21 0.38 -8.33
CA LEU A 1161 -40.23 -0.71 -8.52
C LEU A 1161 -40.59 -1.66 -9.68
N LYS A 1162 -41.82 -1.55 -10.20
CA LYS A 1162 -42.30 -2.31 -11.36
C LYS A 1162 -42.69 -1.32 -12.45
N HIS A 1163 -42.09 -1.49 -13.64
CA HIS A 1163 -42.26 -0.58 -14.78
C HIS A 1163 -43.03 -1.21 -15.94
N ILE A 1164 -43.58 -2.42 -15.76
CA ILE A 1164 -44.28 -3.16 -16.82
C ILE A 1164 -45.65 -3.59 -16.31
N ALA A 1165 -46.69 -3.25 -17.05
CA ALA A 1165 -48.02 -3.86 -16.93
C ALA A 1165 -48.24 -4.76 -18.15
N GLN A 1166 -48.67 -5.99 -17.93
CA GLN A 1166 -48.95 -6.93 -19.02
C GLN A 1166 -50.43 -6.92 -19.36
N ILE A 1167 -50.78 -6.64 -20.63
CA ILE A 1167 -52.16 -6.58 -21.11
C ILE A 1167 -52.43 -7.80 -22.00
N THR A 1168 -53.53 -8.50 -21.73
CA THR A 1168 -54.05 -9.61 -22.54
C THR A 1168 -55.44 -9.26 -23.03
N ILE A 1169 -55.67 -9.33 -24.34
CA ILE A 1169 -56.99 -9.10 -24.96
C ILE A 1169 -57.42 -10.36 -25.68
N THR A 1170 -58.50 -10.96 -25.21
CA THR A 1170 -59.02 -12.22 -25.71
C THR A 1170 -60.32 -11.98 -26.46
N PRO A 1171 -60.38 -12.20 -27.79
CA PRO A 1171 -61.63 -12.23 -28.53
C PRO A 1171 -62.58 -13.28 -27.94
N VAL A 1172 -63.82 -12.88 -27.67
CA VAL A 1172 -64.88 -13.77 -27.16
C VAL A 1172 -65.74 -14.26 -28.32
N THR A 1173 -65.87 -13.44 -29.36
CA THR A 1173 -66.50 -13.78 -30.64
C THR A 1173 -65.47 -14.28 -31.66
N ALA A 1174 -65.93 -15.00 -32.70
CA ALA A 1174 -65.08 -15.61 -33.74
C ALA A 1174 -64.10 -14.64 -34.44
N LYS A 1175 -64.46 -13.35 -34.55
CA LYS A 1175 -63.55 -12.25 -34.94
C LYS A 1175 -63.91 -11.01 -34.14
N ALA A 1176 -62.90 -10.32 -33.61
CA ALA A 1176 -63.05 -9.03 -32.94
C ALA A 1176 -62.09 -7.98 -33.51
N SER A 1177 -62.58 -6.75 -33.68
CA SER A 1177 -61.79 -5.57 -34.02
C SER A 1177 -61.86 -4.57 -32.88
N TYR A 1178 -60.72 -4.03 -32.48
CA TYR A 1178 -60.63 -3.15 -31.33
C TYR A 1178 -59.49 -2.15 -31.46
N GLU A 1179 -59.67 -1.01 -30.83
CA GLU A 1179 -58.64 0.00 -30.60
C GLU A 1179 -58.43 0.15 -29.10
N ILE A 1180 -57.17 0.21 -28.66
CA ILE A 1180 -56.81 0.43 -27.25
C ILE A 1180 -55.78 1.54 -27.16
N THR A 1181 -56.09 2.56 -26.37
CA THR A 1181 -55.19 3.64 -26.00
C THR A 1181 -54.65 3.40 -24.61
N ASN A 1182 -53.33 3.29 -24.51
CA ASN A 1182 -52.61 2.99 -23.28
C ASN A 1182 -52.17 4.26 -22.56
N ASN A 1183 -52.99 4.82 -21.67
CA ASN A 1183 -52.62 6.01 -20.92
C ASN A 1183 -51.91 5.65 -19.61
N CYS A 1184 -50.74 6.24 -19.40
CA CYS A 1184 -49.99 6.08 -18.16
C CYS A 1184 -50.42 7.09 -17.09
N PRO A 1185 -50.09 6.83 -15.81
CA PRO A 1185 -50.34 7.76 -14.72
C PRO A 1185 -49.81 9.17 -14.99
N ILE A 1186 -50.63 10.18 -14.70
CA ILE A 1186 -50.26 11.60 -14.70
C ILE A 1186 -50.19 12.03 -13.24
N GLY A 1187 -48.98 12.03 -12.67
CA GLY A 1187 -48.67 12.52 -11.31
C GLY A 1187 -47.50 13.51 -11.36
N PRO A 1188 -47.06 14.11 -10.24
CA PRO A 1188 -45.89 14.97 -10.23
C PRO A 1188 -44.69 14.21 -10.78
N VAL A 1189 -44.24 14.63 -11.96
CA VAL A 1189 -43.11 14.04 -12.67
C VAL A 1189 -41.86 14.35 -11.85
N ASN A 1190 -41.15 13.33 -11.38
CA ASN A 1190 -39.78 13.53 -10.93
C ASN A 1190 -38.96 13.83 -12.20
N HIS A 1191 -38.74 15.12 -12.48
CA HIS A 1191 -37.99 15.58 -13.65
C HIS A 1191 -36.50 15.25 -13.52
N TYR A 1192 -36.12 13.99 -13.70
CA TYR A 1192 -34.78 13.60 -14.12
C TYR A 1192 -34.92 12.36 -15.01
N TYR A 1193 -34.25 12.36 -16.16
CA TYR A 1193 -34.27 11.37 -17.26
C TYR A 1193 -35.28 11.59 -18.40
N ARG A 1194 -34.85 12.36 -19.42
CA ARG A 1194 -34.85 11.96 -20.85
C ARG A 1194 -34.34 13.10 -21.74
N GLN A 1195 -33.06 13.05 -22.07
CA GLN A 1195 -32.57 13.40 -23.42
C GLN A 1195 -31.61 12.29 -23.84
N TYR A 1196 -31.59 12.00 -25.15
CA TYR A 1196 -30.81 10.96 -25.84
C TYR A 1196 -31.45 9.57 -25.93
N ASN A 1197 -32.36 9.40 -26.90
CA ASN A 1197 -32.17 8.46 -28.01
C ASN A 1197 -33.37 8.51 -28.97
N THR A 1198 -33.32 9.44 -29.92
CA THR A 1198 -34.02 9.32 -31.20
C THR A 1198 -32.95 9.23 -32.29
N LYS A 1199 -32.57 8.01 -32.64
CA LYS A 1199 -32.09 7.71 -33.99
C LYS A 1199 -32.92 6.55 -34.53
N CYS A 1200 -33.43 6.82 -35.73
CA CYS A 1200 -34.39 6.07 -36.50
C CYS A 1200 -33.99 4.61 -36.71
N VAL A 1201 -34.98 3.72 -36.63
CA VAL A 1201 -34.96 2.44 -37.34
C VAL A 1201 -36.11 2.52 -38.34
N SER A 1202 -35.75 2.54 -39.62
CA SER A 1202 -36.61 2.12 -40.73
C SER A 1202 -36.77 0.62 -40.72
#